data_AF-A0A7C0V7A3-F1
#
_entry.id   AF-A0A7C0V7A3-F1
#
_cell.length_a   1.000
_cell.length_b   1.000
_cell.length_c   1.000
_cell.angle_alpha   90.00
_cell.angle_beta   90.00
_cell.angle_gamma   90.00
#
_symmetry.space_group_name_H-M   'P 1'
#
loop_
_entity.id
_entity.type
_entity.pdbx_description
1 polymer ?
#
loop_
_entity_poly.entity_id
_entity_poly.type
_entity_poly.pdbx_seq_one_letter_code
_entity_poly.pdbx_strand_id
1 'polypeptide(L)'
;LANCHPFLDETRQRAIAVNGQFDAGMETRLKRYLKKVAGFSFRSENSGEYFSLLWGYYFRILRQEQRRFEAIREQTEEGMIDLSIGSQAIDYQIYHAVHHRDEAYLDEMAFVAAVRQMMQHGGQIAVIGLSRISSRRLYVAANNRPIFIVRRRDNHDVMVVSDINAAIGLFPQKLIYARCRELMELAQNREQAIARMRAEGAPQAQIDALWRRFEQDEEALCRVFAVEIFPLESESHFARIDTVMRKGEIRRDVFLANLQQEPIRDIDPIAATLKPPQVRRDLYASLFVSHQREIPDRLEDLLRTYMPREGERPEPGLNEKLLHRRFGPQFQNLRRIVLVGCGTAFHVALVARGIFRRYLPELETVAVDATAFELLSRSLSPERDLAILVSWSGTTAEMVELAKLLVRRNIVAVGVTEKKFSDMALVLAKSGGSVLCLSGEEVTVAAVKSTFSLAFSLAMLAVWVARETRQTEAAESMAAIMRQLPHQIRELQGDKAMQAFCARMAAAYGDAAACLVIDDVYRSGTGREAAMKLEETSWTSVSRAMDFQDLPEDVSDLVKARTLVLVNATGRGNIAAALKAMQRLSKADIDFIAVSYASRESGQVERFSGGQCFWLPKIQDCFQPFLDLVFHYELAYQYGISHGQTSEGFPRNRAKSVTVARTRPADTLSPQAAVSALPVPAAVETPVAPISEDGIHALVAADRTVDYFDHLQQLAGGPSWLEDIVTKNNSESLGPIALAHWLFDELPPDGTLLLAPTDRMAHAAALSTAAQWKAFLPCGLRVERLTGLRGHLLPQTLVLACGTRAPDPALLSRLLDTARVPAAWIGPALDPLLERRFNASAGMLALPETASPAAVDALYLAFCHLLAAAWQSRDWGRGRILSDHLRLLPETLHAVLGDAALHAGLAGCLGANRAYTTAFYIGAPGGSGLFWEDAFARHGRLVVVPHVFGEAAHGPIVTVDSRAAQKYIPLEKREIMVEAYGAETVARWERDLLGGITVDDFSTVAQLPKGLFPSPFFAEGHWYLPVLRDDYDTRQDNLILLDASSQRHFNLALDELSVFGCRYARLAVIIQSALGRRPETGALQVQPISHFIQVPGTAALDGTISELLLPVVSHVVAMAAADLSHQADD
;
A
#
# COMPACT_ATOMS: atom_id res chain seq x y z
N LEU A 1 -16.07 12.68 -20.48
CA LEU A 1 -17.44 12.85 -19.93
C LEU A 1 -18.26 11.55 -19.90
N ALA A 2 -18.06 10.59 -20.82
CA ALA A 2 -18.89 9.37 -20.86
C ALA A 2 -18.86 8.52 -19.56
N ASN A 3 -17.75 8.52 -18.83
CA ASN A 3 -17.60 7.79 -17.55
C ASN A 3 -18.03 8.62 -16.32
N CYS A 4 -18.57 9.83 -16.49
CA CYS A 4 -18.94 10.70 -15.37
C CYS A 4 -20.36 10.39 -14.87
N HIS A 5 -20.54 10.42 -13.56
CA HIS A 5 -21.88 10.41 -12.96
C HIS A 5 -22.66 11.72 -13.27
N PRO A 6 -24.00 11.67 -13.26
CA PRO A 6 -24.85 10.49 -13.05
C PRO A 6 -24.98 9.61 -14.30
N PHE A 7 -25.11 8.29 -14.10
CA PHE A 7 -25.45 7.36 -15.19
C PHE A 7 -26.95 7.32 -15.39
N LEU A 8 -27.37 7.32 -16.66
CA LEU A 8 -28.78 7.34 -17.05
C LEU A 8 -29.20 6.00 -17.66
N ASP A 9 -30.46 5.62 -17.47
CA ASP A 9 -31.05 4.53 -18.26
C ASP A 9 -31.28 4.95 -19.72
N GLU A 10 -31.62 3.99 -20.59
CA GLU A 10 -31.81 4.23 -22.03
C GLU A 10 -32.84 5.36 -22.31
N THR A 11 -33.92 5.38 -21.53
CA THR A 11 -35.02 6.35 -21.68
C THR A 11 -34.78 7.68 -20.96
N ARG A 12 -33.65 7.83 -20.25
CA ARG A 12 -33.31 8.98 -19.40
C ARG A 12 -34.41 9.32 -18.38
N GLN A 13 -35.14 8.31 -17.90
CA GLN A 13 -36.13 8.44 -16.82
C GLN A 13 -35.51 8.16 -15.46
N ARG A 14 -34.37 7.46 -15.41
CA ARG A 14 -33.66 7.10 -14.18
C ARG A 14 -32.23 7.60 -14.23
N ALA A 15 -31.76 8.04 -13.07
CA ALA A 15 -30.39 8.50 -12.87
C ALA A 15 -29.82 7.86 -11.62
N ILE A 16 -28.54 7.47 -11.67
CA ILE A 16 -27.84 6.96 -10.50
C ILE A 16 -26.49 7.64 -10.29
N ALA A 17 -26.06 7.67 -9.04
CA ALA A 17 -24.65 7.80 -8.69
C ALA A 17 -24.25 6.59 -7.84
N VAL A 18 -23.06 6.04 -8.07
CA VAL A 18 -22.55 4.87 -7.35
C VAL A 18 -21.11 5.10 -6.96
N ASN A 19 -20.75 4.67 -5.76
CA ASN A 19 -19.38 4.63 -5.26
C ASN A 19 -19.05 3.20 -4.84
N GLY A 20 -17.84 2.75 -5.17
CA GLY A 20 -17.35 1.42 -4.85
C GLY A 20 -17.03 0.59 -6.10
N GLN A 21 -16.86 -0.71 -5.89
CA GLN A 21 -16.40 -1.66 -6.91
C GLN A 21 -17.35 -2.86 -6.98
N PHE A 22 -17.75 -3.20 -8.20
CA PHE A 22 -18.52 -4.40 -8.50
C PHE A 22 -17.62 -5.64 -8.56
N ASP A 23 -18.17 -6.81 -8.28
CA ASP A 23 -17.49 -8.06 -8.59
C ASP A 23 -17.23 -8.18 -10.10
N ALA A 24 -15.99 -8.49 -10.50
CA ALA A 24 -15.57 -8.51 -11.90
C ALA A 24 -16.27 -9.61 -12.71
N GLY A 25 -16.56 -10.75 -12.08
CA GLY A 25 -17.31 -11.85 -12.68
C GLY A 25 -18.75 -11.43 -12.98
N MET A 26 -19.40 -10.80 -12.01
CA MET A 26 -20.75 -10.25 -12.16
C MET A 26 -20.81 -9.14 -13.22
N GLU A 27 -19.85 -8.22 -13.22
CA GLU A 27 -19.76 -7.16 -14.22
C GLU A 27 -19.71 -7.72 -15.64
N THR A 28 -18.83 -8.68 -15.89
CA THR A 28 -18.68 -9.33 -17.20
C THR A 28 -19.96 -10.05 -17.62
N ARG A 29 -20.58 -10.77 -16.68
CA ARG A 29 -21.84 -11.49 -16.90
C ARG A 29 -22.97 -10.52 -17.25
N LEU A 30 -23.07 -9.42 -16.52
CA LEU A 30 -24.10 -8.41 -16.72
C LEU A 30 -23.92 -7.67 -18.05
N LYS A 31 -22.69 -7.23 -18.37
CA LYS A 31 -22.38 -6.61 -19.66
C LYS A 31 -22.82 -7.52 -20.82
N ARG A 32 -22.55 -8.82 -20.71
CA ARG A 32 -23.00 -9.82 -21.70
C ARG A 32 -24.52 -9.94 -21.77
N TYR A 33 -25.20 -10.01 -20.61
CA TYR A 33 -26.65 -10.08 -20.55
C TYR A 33 -27.31 -8.84 -21.15
N LEU A 34 -26.88 -7.64 -20.76
CA LEU A 34 -27.43 -6.38 -21.27
C LEU A 34 -27.22 -6.23 -22.78
N LYS A 35 -26.05 -6.63 -23.29
CA LYS A 35 -25.76 -6.56 -24.73
C LYS A 35 -26.49 -7.63 -25.55
N LYS A 36 -26.42 -8.90 -25.16
CA LYS A 36 -26.91 -10.02 -25.96
C LYS A 36 -28.38 -10.36 -25.74
N VAL A 37 -28.90 -10.15 -24.53
CA VAL A 37 -30.27 -10.52 -24.16
C VAL A 37 -31.16 -9.29 -24.13
N ALA A 38 -30.75 -8.22 -23.44
CA ALA A 38 -31.56 -7.01 -23.32
C ALA A 38 -31.44 -6.05 -24.51
N GLY A 39 -30.42 -6.23 -25.36
CA GLY A 39 -30.24 -5.49 -26.62
C GLY A 39 -29.64 -4.09 -26.50
N PHE A 40 -28.92 -3.78 -25.41
CA PHE A 40 -28.35 -2.45 -25.21
C PHE A 40 -26.98 -2.25 -25.88
N SER A 41 -26.73 -1.01 -26.32
CA SER A 41 -25.40 -0.48 -26.63
C SER A 41 -24.89 0.40 -25.49
N PHE A 42 -23.61 0.28 -25.13
CA PHE A 42 -23.01 1.05 -24.03
C PHE A 42 -22.37 2.34 -24.53
N ARG A 43 -22.41 3.40 -23.72
CA ARG A 43 -21.73 4.67 -23.97
C ARG A 43 -20.42 4.77 -23.21
N SER A 44 -20.27 3.95 -22.17
CA SER A 44 -19.15 3.90 -21.25
C SER A 44 -18.75 2.47 -20.98
N GLU A 45 -17.51 2.30 -20.52
CA GLU A 45 -17.00 1.03 -19.98
C GLU A 45 -17.20 0.95 -18.46
N ASN A 46 -17.91 1.91 -17.86
CA ASN A 46 -18.13 1.99 -16.43
C ASN A 46 -19.36 1.16 -16.03
N SER A 47 -19.20 0.26 -15.06
CA SER A 47 -20.25 -0.63 -14.59
C SER A 47 -21.44 0.07 -13.92
N GLY A 48 -21.29 1.35 -13.54
CA GLY A 48 -22.41 2.21 -13.16
C GLY A 48 -23.44 2.39 -14.28
N GLU A 49 -23.05 2.40 -15.56
CA GLU A 49 -24.01 2.42 -16.67
C GLU A 49 -24.80 1.11 -16.76
N TYR A 50 -24.17 -0.02 -16.47
CA TYR A 50 -24.86 -1.31 -16.50
C TYR A 50 -25.97 -1.36 -15.44
N PHE A 51 -25.76 -0.76 -14.27
CA PHE A 51 -26.79 -0.64 -13.24
C PHE A 51 -28.00 0.17 -13.73
N SER A 52 -27.79 1.36 -14.29
CA SER A 52 -28.90 2.23 -14.72
C SER A 52 -29.72 1.57 -15.83
N LEU A 53 -29.06 0.90 -16.77
CA LEU A 53 -29.70 0.12 -17.83
C LEU A 53 -30.49 -1.07 -17.26
N LEU A 54 -29.92 -1.82 -16.31
CA LEU A 54 -30.58 -2.96 -15.68
C LEU A 54 -31.83 -2.55 -14.91
N TRP A 55 -31.77 -1.45 -14.15
CA TRP A 55 -32.93 -0.89 -13.43
C TRP A 55 -34.07 -0.53 -14.40
N GLY A 56 -33.76 0.19 -15.48
CA GLY A 56 -34.74 0.52 -16.51
C GLY A 56 -35.32 -0.71 -17.21
N TYR A 57 -34.47 -1.71 -17.49
CA TYR A 57 -34.89 -2.99 -18.07
C TYR A 57 -35.87 -3.74 -17.17
N TYR A 58 -35.56 -3.91 -15.89
CA TYR A 58 -36.43 -4.60 -14.94
C TYR A 58 -37.77 -3.91 -14.75
N PHE A 59 -37.81 -2.59 -14.68
CA PHE A 59 -39.08 -1.87 -14.62
C PHE A 59 -39.96 -2.15 -15.84
N ARG A 60 -39.37 -2.12 -17.05
CA ARG A 60 -40.10 -2.41 -18.29
C ARG A 60 -40.71 -3.81 -18.28
N ILE A 61 -39.97 -4.81 -17.82
CA ILE A 61 -40.46 -6.19 -17.69
C ILE A 61 -41.61 -6.27 -16.68
N LEU A 62 -41.44 -5.71 -15.48
CA LEU A 62 -42.49 -5.71 -14.45
C LEU A 62 -43.78 -5.03 -14.92
N ARG A 63 -43.66 -3.89 -15.62
CA ARG A 63 -44.80 -3.17 -16.18
C ARG A 63 -45.48 -3.94 -17.31
N GLN A 64 -44.70 -4.65 -18.13
CA GLN A 64 -45.24 -5.49 -19.20
C GLN A 64 -46.02 -6.67 -18.63
N GLU A 65 -45.51 -7.35 -17.61
CA GLU A 65 -46.22 -8.45 -16.93
C GLU A 65 -47.50 -7.95 -16.25
N GLN A 66 -47.47 -6.80 -15.56
CA GLN A 66 -48.67 -6.19 -14.98
C GLN A 66 -49.76 -5.94 -16.04
N ARG A 67 -49.42 -5.28 -17.15
CA ARG A 67 -50.35 -5.01 -18.26
C ARG A 67 -50.85 -6.30 -18.91
N ARG A 68 -49.99 -7.31 -19.02
CA ARG A 68 -50.37 -8.61 -19.54
C ARG A 68 -51.41 -9.28 -18.63
N PHE A 69 -51.23 -9.24 -17.32
CA PHE A 69 -52.22 -9.78 -16.38
C PHE A 69 -53.55 -9.03 -16.43
N GLU A 70 -53.52 -7.70 -16.53
CA GLU A 70 -54.72 -6.88 -16.71
C GLU A 70 -55.46 -7.25 -18.00
N ALA A 71 -54.73 -7.40 -19.12
CA ALA A 71 -55.29 -7.79 -20.41
C ALA A 71 -55.88 -9.22 -20.38
N ILE A 72 -55.19 -10.18 -19.76
CA ILE A 72 -55.70 -11.55 -19.60
C ILE A 72 -56.99 -11.55 -18.76
N ARG A 73 -57.01 -10.76 -17.69
CA ARG A 73 -58.19 -10.62 -16.82
C ARG A 73 -59.37 -10.03 -17.58
N GLU A 74 -59.18 -8.91 -18.29
CA GLU A 74 -60.23 -8.27 -19.10
C GLU A 74 -60.73 -9.20 -20.21
N GLN A 75 -59.82 -9.91 -20.91
CA GLN A 75 -60.18 -10.92 -21.90
C GLN A 75 -61.02 -12.05 -21.31
N THR A 76 -60.72 -12.47 -20.08
CA THR A 76 -61.45 -13.53 -19.37
C THR A 76 -62.82 -13.04 -18.88
N GLU A 77 -62.88 -11.82 -18.32
CA GLU A 77 -64.11 -11.20 -17.82
C GLU A 77 -65.11 -10.92 -18.95
N GLU A 78 -64.62 -10.53 -20.14
CA GLU A 78 -65.43 -10.24 -21.32
C GLU A 78 -65.65 -11.46 -22.25
N GLY A 79 -65.08 -12.62 -21.92
CA GLY A 79 -65.22 -13.85 -22.72
C GLY A 79 -64.51 -13.82 -24.09
N MET A 80 -63.48 -13.00 -24.25
CA MET A 80 -62.73 -12.77 -25.50
C MET A 80 -61.38 -13.51 -25.57
N ILE A 81 -61.23 -14.62 -24.84
CA ILE A 81 -59.96 -15.37 -24.76
C ILE A 81 -59.56 -15.95 -26.13
N ASP A 82 -60.54 -16.33 -26.94
CA ASP A 82 -60.38 -16.90 -28.29
C ASP A 82 -59.74 -15.92 -29.29
N LEU A 83 -59.81 -14.62 -29.03
CA LEU A 83 -59.19 -13.58 -29.86
C LEU A 83 -57.70 -13.36 -29.54
N SER A 84 -57.18 -13.96 -28.47
CA SER A 84 -55.79 -13.76 -28.05
C SER A 84 -54.83 -14.77 -28.69
N ILE A 85 -53.76 -14.26 -29.28
CA ILE A 85 -52.71 -15.07 -29.95
C ILE A 85 -51.55 -15.41 -28.97
N GLY A 86 -51.58 -14.86 -27.76
CA GLY A 86 -50.50 -14.99 -26.76
C GLY A 86 -50.75 -16.08 -25.71
N SER A 87 -49.68 -16.44 -24.98
CA SER A 87 -49.80 -17.34 -23.83
C SER A 87 -50.65 -16.71 -22.71
N GLN A 88 -51.67 -17.44 -22.29
CA GLN A 88 -52.57 -17.10 -21.19
C GLN A 88 -52.08 -17.63 -19.83
N ALA A 89 -50.90 -18.25 -19.78
CA ALA A 89 -50.32 -18.76 -18.55
C ALA A 89 -49.89 -17.60 -17.62
N ILE A 90 -50.37 -17.64 -16.39
CA ILE A 90 -50.04 -16.70 -15.32
C ILE A 90 -49.05 -17.35 -14.35
N ASP A 91 -47.89 -16.72 -14.16
CA ASP A 91 -47.02 -17.03 -13.03
C ASP A 91 -47.59 -16.34 -11.78
N TYR A 92 -48.16 -17.13 -10.88
CA TYR A 92 -48.80 -16.61 -9.68
C TYR A 92 -47.84 -15.89 -8.73
N GLN A 93 -46.55 -16.24 -8.70
CA GLN A 93 -45.56 -15.56 -7.87
C GLN A 93 -45.31 -14.14 -8.37
N ILE A 94 -45.15 -13.98 -9.69
CA ILE A 94 -44.96 -12.67 -10.33
C ILE A 94 -46.25 -11.86 -10.24
N TYR A 95 -47.40 -12.48 -10.49
CA TYR A 95 -48.72 -11.85 -10.36
C TYR A 95 -48.91 -11.23 -8.98
N HIS A 96 -48.71 -11.99 -7.89
CA HIS A 96 -48.83 -11.45 -6.53
C HIS A 96 -47.86 -10.30 -6.25
N ALA A 97 -46.69 -10.30 -6.89
CA ALA A 97 -45.70 -9.25 -6.71
C ALA A 97 -46.08 -7.93 -7.41
N VAL A 98 -46.75 -7.97 -8.57
CA VAL A 98 -47.05 -6.77 -9.40
C VAL A 98 -48.52 -6.33 -9.39
N HIS A 99 -49.45 -7.21 -9.00
CA HIS A 99 -50.89 -6.95 -9.06
C HIS A 99 -51.32 -5.80 -8.13
N HIS A 100 -52.11 -4.86 -8.64
CA HIS A 100 -52.57 -3.63 -7.97
C HIS A 100 -51.45 -2.74 -7.37
N ARG A 101 -50.22 -2.84 -7.87
CA ARG A 101 -49.11 -1.97 -7.47
C ARG A 101 -49.03 -0.75 -8.39
N ASP A 102 -48.73 0.41 -7.80
CA ASP A 102 -48.49 1.62 -8.59
C ASP A 102 -47.14 1.58 -9.31
N GLU A 103 -46.94 2.44 -10.31
CA GLU A 103 -45.68 2.49 -11.05
C GLU A 103 -44.49 2.80 -10.14
N ALA A 104 -44.71 3.57 -9.07
CA ALA A 104 -43.64 3.91 -8.14
C ALA A 104 -43.15 2.70 -7.33
N TYR A 105 -44.04 1.78 -6.99
CA TYR A 105 -43.72 0.51 -6.34
C TYR A 105 -43.01 -0.45 -7.30
N LEU A 106 -43.47 -0.55 -8.56
CA LEU A 106 -42.77 -1.35 -9.57
C LEU A 106 -41.34 -0.84 -9.82
N ASP A 107 -41.16 0.48 -9.81
CA ASP A 107 -39.84 1.10 -10.00
C ASP A 107 -38.90 0.86 -8.81
N GLU A 108 -39.44 0.88 -7.58
CA GLU A 108 -38.72 0.48 -6.36
C GLU A 108 -38.31 -0.99 -6.39
N MET A 109 -39.22 -1.89 -6.78
CA MET A 109 -38.92 -3.31 -6.95
C MET A 109 -37.83 -3.53 -7.99
N ALA A 110 -37.89 -2.82 -9.12
CA ALA A 110 -36.88 -2.89 -10.17
C ALA A 110 -35.50 -2.42 -9.67
N PHE A 111 -35.46 -1.34 -8.88
CA PHE A 111 -34.23 -0.84 -8.27
C PHE A 111 -33.65 -1.89 -7.32
N VAL A 112 -34.45 -2.40 -6.39
CA VAL A 112 -34.01 -3.42 -5.41
C VAL A 112 -33.55 -4.70 -6.12
N ALA A 113 -34.26 -5.14 -7.17
CA ALA A 113 -33.86 -6.31 -7.96
C ALA A 113 -32.51 -6.09 -8.67
N ALA A 114 -32.29 -4.91 -9.27
CA ALA A 114 -31.00 -4.57 -9.89
C ALA A 114 -29.87 -4.57 -8.85
N VAL A 115 -30.11 -3.99 -7.67
CA VAL A 115 -29.16 -4.01 -6.55
C VAL A 115 -28.81 -5.44 -6.12
N ARG A 116 -29.80 -6.31 -5.92
CA ARG A 116 -29.57 -7.71 -5.51
C ARG A 116 -28.71 -8.48 -6.51
N GLN A 117 -28.90 -8.26 -7.81
CA GLN A 117 -28.06 -8.91 -8.84
C GLN A 117 -26.62 -8.41 -8.79
N MET A 118 -26.42 -7.12 -8.57
CA MET A 118 -25.08 -6.54 -8.48
C MET A 118 -24.30 -7.02 -7.27
N MET A 119 -24.99 -7.39 -6.19
CA MET A 119 -24.38 -7.81 -4.92
C MET A 119 -24.27 -9.33 -4.76
N GLN A 120 -24.76 -10.13 -5.73
CA GLN A 120 -24.95 -11.58 -5.58
C GLN A 120 -23.65 -12.39 -5.36
N HIS A 121 -22.52 -11.89 -5.86
CA HIS A 121 -21.21 -12.55 -5.75
C HIS A 121 -20.19 -11.72 -4.95
N GLY A 122 -20.66 -10.73 -4.18
CA GLY A 122 -19.81 -9.79 -3.45
C GLY A 122 -19.78 -8.40 -4.09
N GLY A 123 -18.71 -7.65 -3.81
CA GLY A 123 -18.57 -6.24 -4.20
C GLY A 123 -18.93 -5.27 -3.07
N GLN A 124 -18.32 -4.10 -3.09
CA GLN A 124 -18.55 -3.01 -2.14
C GLN A 124 -19.21 -1.87 -2.89
N ILE A 125 -20.50 -1.61 -2.68
CA ILE A 125 -21.21 -0.56 -3.42
C ILE A 125 -22.11 0.27 -2.52
N ALA A 126 -22.14 1.56 -2.79
CA ALA A 126 -23.11 2.51 -2.26
C ALA A 126 -23.74 3.24 -3.46
N VAL A 127 -25.03 3.03 -3.69
CA VAL A 127 -25.75 3.56 -4.86
C VAL A 127 -26.94 4.40 -4.43
N ILE A 128 -27.10 5.53 -5.11
CA ILE A 128 -28.29 6.38 -5.02
C ILE A 128 -29.00 6.39 -6.37
N GLY A 129 -30.32 6.33 -6.34
CA GLY A 129 -31.17 6.27 -7.52
C GLY A 129 -32.32 7.27 -7.47
N LEU A 130 -32.50 7.99 -8.57
CA LEU A 130 -33.57 8.96 -8.79
C LEU A 130 -34.38 8.52 -10.02
N SER A 131 -35.70 8.71 -9.97
CA SER A 131 -36.59 8.33 -11.07
C SER A 131 -37.63 9.41 -11.31
N ARG A 132 -37.89 9.71 -12.58
CA ARG A 132 -38.99 10.60 -12.99
C ARG A 132 -40.36 9.94 -12.79
N ILE A 133 -40.42 8.61 -12.78
CA ILE A 133 -41.64 7.85 -12.50
C ILE A 133 -41.96 7.94 -11.00
N SER A 134 -40.95 7.71 -10.16
CA SER A 134 -41.03 7.87 -8.71
C SER A 134 -40.51 9.24 -8.25
N SER A 135 -41.03 10.33 -8.84
CA SER A 135 -40.48 11.70 -8.68
C SER A 135 -40.39 12.24 -7.24
N ARG A 136 -41.06 11.61 -6.27
CA ARG A 136 -41.03 11.97 -4.84
C ARG A 136 -40.22 10.99 -3.98
N ARG A 137 -39.53 10.02 -4.59
CA ARG A 137 -38.73 9.02 -3.89
C ARG A 137 -37.26 9.14 -4.28
N LEU A 138 -36.39 9.05 -3.28
CA LEU A 138 -34.96 8.79 -3.47
C LEU A 138 -34.67 7.39 -2.94
N TYR A 139 -34.05 6.57 -3.77
CA TYR A 139 -33.63 5.22 -3.40
C TYR A 139 -32.15 5.23 -3.04
N VAL A 140 -31.80 4.52 -1.98
CA VAL A 140 -30.43 4.35 -1.52
C VAL A 140 -30.21 2.87 -1.22
N ALA A 141 -29.09 2.32 -1.65
CA ALA A 141 -28.67 1.00 -1.23
C ALA A 141 -27.18 0.97 -0.93
N ALA A 142 -26.79 0.16 0.05
CA ALA A 142 -25.42 -0.01 0.49
C ALA A 142 -25.12 -1.49 0.75
N ASN A 143 -23.92 -1.91 0.36
CA ASN A 143 -23.37 -3.22 0.70
C ASN A 143 -21.87 -3.08 0.93
N ASN A 144 -21.45 -3.28 2.19
CA ASN A 144 -20.03 -3.21 2.59
C ASN A 144 -19.33 -1.91 2.15
N ARG A 145 -20.11 -0.82 1.98
CA ARG A 145 -19.66 0.53 1.63
C ARG A 145 -20.60 1.55 2.31
N PRO A 146 -20.13 2.31 3.30
CA PRO A 146 -20.93 3.26 4.06
C PRO A 146 -21.51 4.35 3.18
N ILE A 147 -22.78 4.64 3.43
CA ILE A 147 -23.44 5.85 2.96
C ILE A 147 -24.31 6.38 4.09
N PHE A 148 -24.35 7.69 4.24
CA PHE A 148 -25.00 8.34 5.35
C PHE A 148 -26.21 9.12 4.85
N ILE A 149 -27.36 8.87 5.48
CA ILE A 149 -28.52 9.74 5.31
C ILE A 149 -28.44 10.76 6.44
N VAL A 150 -28.22 12.01 6.09
CA VAL A 150 -28.07 13.11 7.06
C VAL A 150 -29.33 13.96 7.01
N ARG A 151 -29.96 14.14 8.16
CA ARG A 151 -31.21 14.89 8.33
C ARG A 151 -30.98 16.11 9.19
N ARG A 152 -31.48 17.26 8.74
CA ARG A 152 -31.53 18.48 9.55
C ARG A 152 -32.54 18.34 10.69
N ARG A 153 -32.16 18.78 11.89
CA ARG A 153 -33.02 18.73 13.08
C ARG A 153 -34.13 19.78 13.08
N ASP A 154 -33.95 20.86 12.32
CA ASP A 154 -34.85 22.03 12.32
C ASP A 154 -35.94 21.99 11.24
N ASN A 155 -35.68 21.39 10.07
CA ASN A 155 -36.64 21.42 8.95
C ASN A 155 -36.81 20.08 8.19
N HIS A 156 -36.30 18.97 8.74
CA HIS A 156 -36.38 17.63 8.14
C HIS A 156 -35.85 17.52 6.70
N ASP A 157 -35.04 18.46 6.21
CA ASP A 157 -34.30 18.29 4.97
C ASP A 157 -33.32 17.12 5.12
N VAL A 158 -33.16 16.34 4.05
CA VAL A 158 -32.33 15.13 4.02
C VAL A 158 -31.36 15.21 2.86
N MET A 159 -30.12 14.83 3.11
CA MET A 159 -29.08 14.66 2.10
C MET A 159 -28.43 13.29 2.30
N VAL A 160 -28.08 12.65 1.19
CA VAL A 160 -27.38 11.37 1.18
C VAL A 160 -25.95 11.64 0.76
N VAL A 161 -24.99 11.22 1.59
CA VAL A 161 -23.57 11.54 1.40
C VAL A 161 -22.69 10.33 1.69
N SER A 162 -21.56 10.23 0.99
CA SER A 162 -20.50 9.26 1.30
C SER A 162 -19.53 9.76 2.37
N ASP A 163 -19.45 11.08 2.58
CA ASP A 163 -18.73 11.73 3.68
C ASP A 163 -19.70 12.68 4.39
N ILE A 164 -19.84 12.52 5.71
CA ILE A 164 -20.74 13.31 6.55
C ILE A 164 -20.46 14.82 6.45
N ASN A 165 -19.20 15.23 6.27
CA ASN A 165 -18.85 16.65 6.15
C ASN A 165 -19.47 17.30 4.91
N ALA A 166 -19.74 16.53 3.84
CA ALA A 166 -20.43 17.03 2.65
C ALA A 166 -21.88 17.43 2.94
N ALA A 167 -22.49 16.90 4.01
CA ALA A 167 -23.83 17.26 4.44
C ALA A 167 -23.93 18.70 4.97
N ILE A 168 -22.82 19.43 5.11
CA ILE A 168 -22.87 20.89 5.34
C ILE A 168 -23.64 21.60 4.23
N GLY A 169 -23.70 21.04 3.02
CA GLY A 169 -24.51 21.53 1.90
C GLY A 169 -26.03 21.51 2.14
N LEU A 170 -26.51 20.88 3.23
CA LEU A 170 -27.90 21.00 3.68
C LEU A 170 -28.29 22.39 4.16
N PHE A 171 -27.30 23.23 4.48
CA PHE A 171 -27.50 24.55 5.06
C PHE A 171 -27.34 25.65 4.00
N PRO A 172 -28.05 26.79 4.12
CA PRO A 172 -27.92 27.89 3.17
C PRO A 172 -26.48 28.38 3.06
N GLN A 173 -25.98 28.54 1.83
CA GLN A 173 -24.60 28.94 1.57
C GLN A 173 -24.22 30.26 2.28
N LYS A 174 -25.16 31.22 2.36
CA LYS A 174 -24.98 32.49 3.10
C LYS A 174 -24.70 32.28 4.59
N LEU A 175 -25.38 31.31 5.21
CA LEU A 175 -25.21 30.97 6.62
C LEU A 175 -23.86 30.29 6.85
N ILE A 176 -23.49 29.35 5.98
CA ILE A 176 -22.18 28.68 6.01
C ILE A 176 -21.07 29.74 5.95
N TYR A 177 -21.09 30.62 4.94
CA TYR A 177 -20.09 31.69 4.80
C TYR A 177 -20.05 32.64 5.99
N ALA A 178 -21.20 33.03 6.54
CA ALA A 178 -21.25 33.91 7.70
C ALA A 178 -20.58 33.26 8.93
N ARG A 179 -20.92 31.99 9.22
CA ARG A 179 -20.33 31.25 10.34
C ARG A 179 -18.87 30.92 10.11
N CYS A 180 -18.46 30.57 8.89
CA CYS A 180 -17.04 30.44 8.54
C CYS A 180 -16.27 31.72 8.87
N ARG A 181 -16.80 32.89 8.49
CA ARG A 181 -16.14 34.19 8.77
C ARG A 181 -16.03 34.43 10.27
N GLU A 182 -17.11 34.24 11.02
CA GLU A 182 -17.11 34.40 12.47
C GLU A 182 -16.15 33.42 13.16
N LEU A 183 -16.09 32.17 12.71
CA LEU A 183 -15.15 31.17 13.20
C LEU A 183 -13.69 31.52 12.90
N MET A 184 -13.41 32.05 11.70
CA MET A 184 -12.07 32.53 11.35
C MET A 184 -11.66 33.76 12.17
N GLU A 185 -12.56 34.73 12.34
CA GLU A 185 -12.33 35.90 13.21
C GLU A 185 -12.10 35.46 14.66
N LEU A 186 -12.89 34.50 15.15
CA LEU A 186 -12.73 33.91 16.47
C LEU A 186 -11.36 33.23 16.62
N ALA A 187 -10.92 32.47 15.62
CA ALA A 187 -9.61 31.81 15.61
C ALA A 187 -8.45 32.83 15.59
N GLN A 188 -8.54 33.89 14.78
CA GLN A 188 -7.54 34.95 14.75
C GLN A 188 -7.47 35.73 16.07
N ASN A 189 -8.63 36.08 16.64
CA ASN A 189 -8.71 36.76 17.93
C ASN A 189 -8.13 35.89 19.05
N ARG A 190 -8.39 34.58 18.99
CA ARG A 190 -7.82 33.58 19.88
C ARG A 190 -6.30 33.57 19.78
N GLU A 191 -5.75 33.40 18.57
CA GLU A 191 -4.30 33.41 18.34
C GLU A 191 -3.62 34.69 18.84
N GLN A 192 -4.16 35.86 18.51
CA GLN A 192 -3.62 37.15 18.95
C GLN A 192 -3.68 37.32 20.47
N ALA A 193 -4.81 36.96 21.10
CA ALA A 193 -4.97 37.06 22.53
C ALA A 193 -4.02 36.13 23.28
N ILE A 194 -3.84 34.90 22.80
CA ILE A 194 -2.90 33.94 23.38
C ILE A 194 -1.45 34.39 23.17
N ALA A 195 -1.09 34.83 21.96
CA ALA A 195 0.25 35.33 21.68
C ALA A 195 0.60 36.51 22.59
N ARG A 196 -0.35 37.43 22.79
CA ARG A 196 -0.20 38.54 23.72
C ARG A 196 -0.04 38.07 25.17
N MET A 197 -0.90 37.17 25.64
CA MET A 197 -0.79 36.61 27.00
C MET A 197 0.53 35.87 27.22
N ARG A 198 1.01 35.11 26.22
CA ARG A 198 2.33 34.45 26.26
C ARG A 198 3.46 35.47 26.32
N ALA A 199 3.41 36.54 25.52
CA ALA A 199 4.40 37.61 25.54
C ALA A 199 4.41 38.40 26.87
N GLU A 200 3.25 38.54 27.52
CA GLU A 200 3.08 39.18 28.83
C GLU A 200 3.43 38.23 30.00
N GLY A 201 3.82 36.99 29.73
CA GLY A 201 4.18 36.01 30.76
C GLY A 201 3.00 35.50 31.59
N ALA A 202 1.78 35.51 31.03
CA ALA A 202 0.57 35.09 31.74
C ALA A 202 0.62 33.60 32.15
N PRO A 203 0.09 33.23 33.32
CA PRO A 203 0.01 31.83 33.76
C PRO A 203 -0.78 30.96 32.78
N GLN A 204 -0.30 29.73 32.54
CA GLN A 204 -0.94 28.76 31.63
C GLN A 204 -2.43 28.54 31.94
N ALA A 205 -2.81 28.51 33.22
CA ALA A 205 -4.21 28.35 33.64
C ALA A 205 -5.13 29.48 33.12
N GLN A 206 -4.62 30.70 32.95
CA GLN A 206 -5.40 31.81 32.38
C GLN A 206 -5.53 31.65 30.86
N ILE A 207 -4.47 31.18 30.20
CA ILE A 207 -4.48 30.85 28.77
C ILE A 207 -5.51 29.73 28.51
N ASP A 208 -5.52 28.68 29.33
CA ASP A 208 -6.47 27.57 29.22
C ASP A 208 -7.93 28.02 29.45
N ALA A 209 -8.16 28.91 30.40
CA ALA A 209 -9.48 29.48 30.65
C ALA A 209 -9.97 30.32 29.45
N LEU A 210 -9.08 31.09 28.83
CA LEU A 210 -9.38 31.84 27.61
C LEU A 210 -9.69 30.90 26.45
N TRP A 211 -8.90 29.85 26.25
CA TRP A 211 -9.16 28.81 25.25
C TRP A 211 -10.53 28.18 25.41
N ARG A 212 -10.91 27.76 26.63
CA ARG A 212 -12.23 27.16 26.90
C ARG A 212 -13.38 28.08 26.54
N ARG A 213 -13.21 29.39 26.78
CA ARG A 213 -14.20 30.38 26.36
C ARG A 213 -14.33 30.42 24.84
N PHE A 214 -13.21 30.46 24.12
CA PHE A 214 -13.20 30.40 22.66
C PHE A 214 -13.80 29.09 22.11
N GLU A 215 -13.58 27.94 22.77
CA GLU A 215 -14.22 26.68 22.38
C GLU A 215 -15.74 26.72 22.58
N GLN A 216 -16.22 27.27 23.68
CA GLN A 216 -17.65 27.45 23.93
C GLN A 216 -18.28 28.39 22.89
N ASP A 217 -17.56 29.46 22.52
CA ASP A 217 -17.97 30.38 21.46
C ASP A 217 -18.00 29.67 20.10
N GLU A 218 -16.99 28.85 19.76
CA GLU A 218 -16.95 28.03 18.54
C GLU A 218 -18.12 27.02 18.50
N GLU A 219 -18.36 26.31 19.59
CA GLU A 219 -19.49 25.37 19.69
C GLU A 219 -20.82 26.10 19.51
N ALA A 220 -20.99 27.27 20.14
CA ALA A 220 -22.19 28.08 20.01
C ALA A 220 -22.41 28.52 18.55
N LEU A 221 -21.34 28.91 17.85
CA LEU A 221 -21.38 29.24 16.42
C LEU A 221 -21.74 28.03 15.55
N CYS A 222 -21.31 26.82 15.91
CA CYS A 222 -21.54 25.61 15.13
C CYS A 222 -22.90 24.94 15.41
N ARG A 223 -23.57 25.20 16.55
CA ARG A 223 -24.85 24.57 16.94
C ARG A 223 -25.94 24.63 15.87
N VAL A 224 -25.94 25.65 15.04
CA VAL A 224 -26.88 25.80 13.92
C VAL A 224 -26.74 24.68 12.87
N PHE A 225 -25.59 24.03 12.79
CA PHE A 225 -25.31 22.91 11.89
C PHE A 225 -25.60 21.54 12.52
N ALA A 226 -26.54 21.47 13.46
CA ALA A 226 -26.94 20.23 14.12
C ALA A 226 -27.76 19.33 13.19
N VAL A 227 -27.35 18.05 13.13
CA VAL A 227 -27.93 17.03 12.24
C VAL A 227 -28.14 15.70 12.98
N GLU A 228 -29.00 14.87 12.40
CA GLU A 228 -29.16 13.45 12.72
C GLU A 228 -28.61 12.63 11.57
N ILE A 229 -27.78 11.63 11.88
CA ILE A 229 -27.10 10.80 10.89
C ILE A 229 -27.62 9.38 11.01
N PHE A 230 -28.13 8.84 9.91
CA PHE A 230 -28.51 7.43 9.77
C PHE A 230 -27.43 6.72 8.96
N PRO A 231 -26.53 5.98 9.62
CA PRO A 231 -25.47 5.25 8.94
C PRO A 231 -25.98 3.97 8.27
N LEU A 232 -25.73 3.81 6.96
CA LEU A 232 -25.98 2.55 6.25
C LEU A 232 -24.64 1.85 5.99
N GLU A 233 -24.22 1.02 6.94
CA GLU A 233 -22.83 0.50 7.00
C GLU A 233 -22.72 -1.02 6.78
N SER A 234 -23.81 -1.77 7.00
CA SER A 234 -23.79 -3.23 6.95
C SER A 234 -24.13 -3.77 5.55
N GLU A 235 -24.15 -5.10 5.45
CA GLU A 235 -24.56 -5.79 4.22
C GLU A 235 -26.04 -5.56 3.92
N SER A 236 -26.33 -5.43 2.62
CA SER A 236 -27.69 -5.45 2.10
C SER A 236 -28.66 -4.43 2.72
N HIS A 237 -28.22 -3.20 2.95
CA HIS A 237 -29.08 -2.12 3.40
C HIS A 237 -29.79 -1.43 2.22
N PHE A 238 -31.07 -1.13 2.40
CA PHE A 238 -31.89 -0.33 1.52
C PHE A 238 -32.55 0.79 2.31
N ALA A 239 -32.60 1.97 1.73
CA ALA A 239 -33.40 3.05 2.24
C ALA A 239 -34.21 3.72 1.15
N ARG A 240 -35.43 4.11 1.52
CA ARG A 240 -36.32 4.92 0.71
C ARG A 240 -36.62 6.21 1.43
N ILE A 241 -36.40 7.34 0.77
CA ILE A 241 -36.72 8.66 1.30
C ILE A 241 -37.92 9.18 0.53
N ASP A 242 -39.08 9.21 1.21
CA ASP A 242 -40.34 9.68 0.64
C ASP A 242 -40.51 11.18 0.93
N THR A 243 -40.67 11.98 -0.13
CA THR A 243 -41.04 13.40 -0.01
C THR A 243 -42.56 13.53 0.01
N VAL A 244 -43.11 13.89 1.18
CA VAL A 244 -44.54 13.97 1.43
C VAL A 244 -44.91 15.39 1.87
N MET A 245 -46.00 15.92 1.32
CA MET A 245 -46.61 17.16 1.83
C MET A 245 -47.55 16.82 2.99
N ARG A 246 -47.29 17.34 4.19
CA ARG A 246 -48.20 17.22 5.35
C ARG A 246 -48.46 18.60 5.94
N LYS A 247 -49.74 18.97 6.07
CA LYS A 247 -50.18 20.27 6.64
C LYS A 247 -49.50 21.51 6.01
N GLY A 248 -49.17 21.45 4.72
CA GLY A 248 -48.52 22.55 4.00
C GLY A 248 -46.99 22.56 4.07
N GLU A 249 -46.38 21.66 4.84
CA GLU A 249 -44.92 21.52 4.96
C GLU A 249 -44.42 20.31 4.16
N ILE A 250 -43.25 20.47 3.52
CA ILE A 250 -42.53 19.38 2.88
C ILE A 250 -41.83 18.58 3.98
N ARG A 251 -42.12 17.28 4.05
CA ARG A 251 -41.47 16.34 4.97
C ARG A 251 -40.80 15.22 4.18
N ARG A 252 -39.62 14.79 4.64
CA ARG A 252 -38.87 13.67 4.05
C ARG A 252 -38.81 12.54 5.07
N ASP A 253 -39.63 11.52 4.86
CA ASP A 253 -39.70 10.35 5.72
C ASP A 253 -38.68 9.31 5.25
N VAL A 254 -37.83 8.83 6.16
CA VAL A 254 -36.79 7.83 5.88
C VAL A 254 -37.32 6.46 6.28
N PHE A 255 -37.42 5.55 5.33
CA PHE A 255 -37.73 4.14 5.54
C PHE A 255 -36.46 3.30 5.35
N LEU A 256 -36.13 2.47 6.34
CA LEU A 256 -34.96 1.61 6.36
C LEU A 256 -35.38 0.15 6.30
N ALA A 257 -34.78 -0.61 5.39
CA ALA A 257 -35.05 -2.03 5.22
C ALA A 257 -33.82 -2.79 4.74
N ASN A 258 -33.85 -4.11 4.83
CA ASN A 258 -32.88 -4.95 4.11
C ASN A 258 -33.25 -5.01 2.61
N LEU A 259 -32.40 -5.63 1.80
CA LEU A 259 -32.70 -5.82 0.38
C LEU A 259 -33.90 -6.73 0.15
N GLN A 260 -34.34 -7.53 1.12
CA GLN A 260 -35.59 -8.30 1.12
C GLN A 260 -36.82 -7.42 1.40
N GLN A 261 -36.63 -6.10 1.60
CA GLN A 261 -37.64 -5.11 1.95
C GLN A 261 -38.25 -5.31 3.36
N GLU A 262 -37.58 -6.05 4.23
CA GLU A 262 -37.95 -6.20 5.64
C GLU A 262 -37.42 -5.01 6.44
N PRO A 263 -38.23 -4.33 7.27
CA PRO A 263 -37.82 -3.13 8.00
C PRO A 263 -36.65 -3.41 8.97
N ILE A 264 -35.62 -2.57 8.93
CA ILE A 264 -34.52 -2.60 9.90
C ILE A 264 -34.83 -1.60 11.00
N ARG A 265 -35.01 -2.08 12.23
CA ARG A 265 -35.37 -1.24 13.39
C ARG A 265 -34.18 -0.82 14.25
N ASP A 266 -33.00 -1.40 14.02
CA ASP A 266 -31.84 -1.26 14.91
C ASP A 266 -30.86 -0.15 14.50
N ILE A 267 -31.21 0.69 13.51
CA ILE A 267 -30.38 1.83 13.11
C ILE A 267 -30.89 3.09 13.81
N ASP A 268 -30.32 3.38 14.97
CA ASP A 268 -30.60 4.61 15.71
C ASP A 268 -29.88 5.82 15.08
N PRO A 269 -30.56 6.97 14.90
CA PRO A 269 -29.91 8.17 14.40
C PRO A 269 -28.89 8.72 15.40
N ILE A 270 -27.71 9.05 14.89
CA ILE A 270 -26.64 9.65 15.69
C ILE A 270 -26.75 11.18 15.59
N ALA A 271 -26.93 11.84 16.73
CA ALA A 271 -26.90 13.31 16.79
C ALA A 271 -25.46 13.82 16.64
N ALA A 272 -25.24 14.75 15.73
CA ALA A 272 -23.94 15.38 15.50
C ALA A 272 -24.09 16.86 15.12
N THR A 273 -23.00 17.62 15.27
CA THR A 273 -22.91 19.00 14.80
C THR A 273 -21.82 19.07 13.74
N LEU A 274 -22.17 19.47 12.52
CA LEU A 274 -21.19 19.61 11.46
C LEU A 274 -20.37 20.88 11.68
N LYS A 275 -19.05 20.81 11.42
CA LYS A 275 -18.20 22.00 11.39
C LYS A 275 -18.07 22.48 9.95
N PRO A 276 -18.43 23.74 9.64
CA PRO A 276 -18.22 24.26 8.30
C PRO A 276 -16.71 24.39 8.03
N PRO A 277 -16.26 24.31 6.76
CA PRO A 277 -14.85 24.40 6.44
C PRO A 277 -14.25 25.72 6.95
N GLN A 278 -13.21 25.63 7.77
CA GLN A 278 -12.51 26.80 8.33
C GLN A 278 -11.26 27.18 7.51
N VAL A 279 -10.95 26.41 6.47
CA VAL A 279 -9.80 26.68 5.60
C VAL A 279 -10.17 27.79 4.60
N ARG A 280 -9.61 28.98 4.79
CA ARG A 280 -9.52 29.97 3.71
C ARG A 280 -8.35 29.51 2.85
N ARG A 281 -8.59 29.24 1.56
CA ARG A 281 -7.48 29.25 0.60
C ARG A 281 -6.89 30.65 0.68
N ASP A 282 -5.71 30.77 1.28
CA ASP A 282 -4.90 31.96 1.07
C ASP A 282 -4.67 32.00 -0.44
N LEU A 283 -5.22 33.00 -1.12
CA LEU A 283 -5.08 33.13 -2.57
C LEU A 283 -3.60 33.16 -2.98
N TYR A 284 -2.72 33.49 -2.04
CA TYR A 284 -1.28 33.64 -2.23
C TYR A 284 -0.43 32.52 -1.60
N ALA A 285 -1.02 31.51 -0.94
CA ALA A 285 -0.28 30.38 -0.38
C ALA A 285 -0.85 29.01 -0.80
N SER A 286 0.02 28.00 -0.88
CA SER A 286 -0.38 26.62 -1.15
C SER A 286 -1.17 26.02 0.01
N LEU A 287 -2.10 25.10 -0.28
CA LEU A 287 -2.76 24.29 0.77
C LEU A 287 -1.73 23.49 1.58
N PHE A 288 -0.60 23.11 0.97
CA PHE A 288 0.51 22.44 1.64
C PHE A 288 1.09 23.31 2.77
N VAL A 289 1.46 24.56 2.45
CA VAL A 289 2.00 25.52 3.43
C VAL A 289 0.96 25.90 4.48
N SER A 290 -0.30 26.09 4.07
CA SER A 290 -1.40 26.34 5.03
C SER A 290 -1.54 25.20 6.03
N HIS A 291 -1.59 23.94 5.58
CA HIS A 291 -1.68 22.79 6.49
C HIS A 291 -0.43 22.63 7.35
N GLN A 292 0.76 22.93 6.83
CA GLN A 292 1.99 22.90 7.62
C GLN A 292 1.91 23.89 8.79
N ARG A 293 1.46 25.12 8.55
CA ARG A 293 1.29 26.15 9.59
C ARG A 293 0.25 25.79 10.66
N GLU A 294 -0.74 24.96 10.34
CA GLU A 294 -1.75 24.46 11.29
C GLU A 294 -1.19 23.42 12.27
N ILE A 295 -0.07 22.75 11.96
CA ILE A 295 0.45 21.61 12.74
C ILE A 295 0.54 21.93 14.25
N PRO A 296 1.20 23.01 14.71
CA PRO A 296 1.28 23.33 16.13
C PRO A 296 -0.09 23.39 16.82
N ASP A 297 -1.08 24.02 16.18
CA ASP A 297 -2.41 24.20 16.77
C ASP A 297 -3.16 22.87 16.88
N ARG A 298 -3.02 21.97 15.89
CA ARG A 298 -3.59 20.61 15.96
C ARG A 298 -2.99 19.79 17.09
N LEU A 299 -1.68 19.93 17.35
CA LEU A 299 -1.03 19.26 18.47
C LEU A 299 -1.46 19.85 19.83
N GLU A 300 -1.64 21.17 19.93
CA GLU A 300 -2.21 21.82 21.11
C GLU A 300 -3.66 21.35 21.37
N ASP A 301 -4.47 21.19 20.33
CA ASP A 301 -5.84 20.65 20.42
C ASP A 301 -5.87 19.21 20.92
N LEU A 302 -4.94 18.35 20.46
CA LEU A 302 -4.77 16.99 20.96
C LEU A 302 -4.41 16.96 22.46
N LEU A 303 -3.44 17.78 22.87
CA LEU A 303 -3.06 17.90 24.29
C LEU A 303 -4.24 18.34 25.15
N ARG A 304 -4.99 19.36 24.72
CA ARG A 304 -6.13 19.87 25.48
C ARG A 304 -7.26 18.86 25.58
N THR A 305 -7.51 18.10 24.51
CA THR A 305 -8.59 17.11 24.47
C THR A 305 -8.26 15.90 25.32
N TYR A 306 -7.04 15.36 25.19
CA TYR A 306 -6.69 14.07 25.79
C TYR A 306 -5.83 14.19 27.04
N MET A 307 -5.12 15.29 27.25
CA MET A 307 -4.15 15.49 28.35
C MET A 307 -4.20 16.92 28.95
N PRO A 308 -5.38 17.44 29.34
CA PRO A 308 -5.59 18.84 29.68
C PRO A 308 -4.80 19.34 30.89
N ARG A 309 -4.44 18.46 31.83
CA ARG A 309 -3.61 18.83 32.99
C ARG A 309 -2.34 18.00 33.09
N GLU A 310 -1.34 18.56 33.75
CA GLU A 310 -0.13 17.83 34.11
C GLU A 310 -0.45 16.71 35.11
N GLY A 311 0.20 15.56 34.94
CA GLY A 311 0.00 14.38 35.78
C GLY A 311 -1.28 13.57 35.49
N GLU A 312 -2.26 14.10 34.77
CA GLU A 312 -3.50 13.37 34.46
C GLU A 312 -3.26 12.23 33.44
N ARG A 313 -4.04 11.16 33.60
CA ARG A 313 -4.06 10.03 32.68
C ARG A 313 -4.81 10.44 31.39
N PRO A 314 -4.31 10.09 30.19
CA PRO A 314 -5.06 10.37 28.97
C PRO A 314 -6.38 9.60 28.88
N GLU A 315 -7.40 10.23 28.30
CA GLU A 315 -8.73 9.63 28.10
C GLU A 315 -9.04 9.43 26.60
N PRO A 316 -8.53 8.37 25.96
CA PRO A 316 -8.63 8.20 24.51
C PRO A 316 -10.04 7.83 24.02
N GLY A 317 -11.00 7.59 24.90
CA GLY A 317 -12.37 7.20 24.54
C GLY A 317 -12.50 5.77 24.03
N LEU A 318 -11.61 4.87 24.45
CA LEU A 318 -11.58 3.46 24.03
C LEU A 318 -12.48 2.58 24.89
N ASN A 319 -12.78 1.37 24.42
CA ASN A 319 -13.54 0.37 25.18
C ASN A 319 -12.66 -0.27 26.27
N GLU A 320 -12.40 0.48 27.34
CA GLU A 320 -11.52 0.05 28.43
C GLU A 320 -12.02 -1.22 29.12
N LYS A 321 -13.33 -1.42 29.22
CA LYS A 321 -13.91 -2.65 29.79
C LYS A 321 -13.47 -3.89 29.00
N LEU A 322 -13.50 -3.81 27.67
CA LEU A 322 -13.05 -4.89 26.81
C LEU A 322 -11.54 -5.09 26.90
N LEU A 323 -10.76 -3.99 26.94
CA LEU A 323 -9.30 -4.05 27.07
C LEU A 323 -8.87 -4.66 28.40
N HIS A 324 -9.48 -4.26 29.52
CA HIS A 324 -9.22 -4.86 30.84
C HIS A 324 -9.69 -6.30 30.95
N ARG A 325 -10.85 -6.64 30.35
CA ARG A 325 -11.28 -8.03 30.25
C ARG A 325 -10.27 -8.87 29.49
N ARG A 326 -9.65 -8.31 28.45
CA ARG A 326 -8.70 -9.05 27.61
C ARG A 326 -7.33 -9.18 28.26
N PHE A 327 -6.74 -8.06 28.68
CA PHE A 327 -5.35 -8.00 29.12
C PHE A 327 -5.19 -8.04 30.64
N GLY A 328 -6.30 -8.12 31.38
CA GLY A 328 -6.33 -8.05 32.83
C GLY A 328 -6.24 -6.62 33.36
N PRO A 329 -6.32 -6.46 34.70
CA PRO A 329 -6.02 -5.17 35.32
C PRO A 329 -4.57 -4.77 34.99
N GLN A 330 -4.35 -3.47 34.74
CA GLN A 330 -3.03 -2.90 34.42
C GLN A 330 -2.35 -3.48 33.16
N PHE A 331 -3.11 -4.17 32.29
CA PHE A 331 -2.59 -4.81 31.07
C PHE A 331 -1.47 -5.82 31.28
N GLN A 332 -1.45 -6.52 32.42
CA GLN A 332 -0.43 -7.50 32.78
C GLN A 332 -0.24 -8.65 31.77
N ASN A 333 -1.27 -8.98 30.97
CA ASN A 333 -1.19 -10.01 29.92
C ASN A 333 -0.80 -9.44 28.54
N LEU A 334 -0.82 -8.13 28.35
CA LEU A 334 -0.36 -7.52 27.11
C LEU A 334 1.14 -7.75 26.98
N ARG A 335 1.55 -8.39 25.89
CA ARG A 335 2.97 -8.66 25.59
C ARG A 335 3.45 -7.94 24.35
N ARG A 336 2.54 -7.62 23.42
CA ARG A 336 2.91 -7.01 22.15
C ARG A 336 1.90 -6.01 21.63
N ILE A 337 2.44 -4.94 21.05
CA ILE A 337 1.69 -3.92 20.32
C ILE A 337 2.10 -3.98 18.84
N VAL A 338 1.10 -4.12 17.97
CA VAL A 338 1.26 -4.22 16.53
C VAL A 338 0.71 -2.95 15.89
N LEU A 339 1.59 -2.06 15.43
CA LEU A 339 1.22 -0.85 14.73
C LEU A 339 1.11 -1.14 13.23
N VAL A 340 -0.01 -0.81 12.61
CA VAL A 340 -0.25 -1.09 11.19
C VAL A 340 -0.74 0.15 10.46
N GLY A 341 -0.19 0.44 9.28
CA GLY A 341 -0.62 1.52 8.40
C GLY A 341 -0.21 1.25 6.95
N CYS A 342 -0.52 2.19 6.05
CA CYS A 342 -0.06 2.19 4.66
C CYS A 342 0.63 3.52 4.33
N GLY A 343 1.68 3.50 3.53
CA GLY A 343 2.39 4.72 3.08
C GLY A 343 2.85 5.59 4.26
N THR A 344 2.54 6.90 4.24
CA THR A 344 2.86 7.80 5.36
C THR A 344 2.37 7.31 6.73
N ALA A 345 1.21 6.64 6.82
CA ALA A 345 0.73 6.10 8.09
C ALA A 345 1.61 4.95 8.62
N PHE A 346 2.21 4.16 7.72
CA PHE A 346 3.21 3.16 8.10
C PHE A 346 4.52 3.81 8.56
N HIS A 347 4.97 4.88 7.91
CA HIS A 347 6.15 5.64 8.37
C HIS A 347 5.93 6.25 9.76
N VAL A 348 4.74 6.78 10.02
CA VAL A 348 4.31 7.25 11.35
C VAL A 348 4.30 6.11 12.37
N ALA A 349 3.86 4.90 11.98
CA ALA A 349 3.94 3.72 12.84
C ALA A 349 5.40 3.35 13.19
N LEU A 350 6.35 3.53 12.25
CA LEU A 350 7.78 3.33 12.52
C LEU A 350 8.31 4.36 13.52
N VAL A 351 7.95 5.65 13.38
CA VAL A 351 8.26 6.72 14.35
C VAL A 351 7.74 6.35 15.74
N ALA A 352 6.45 6.02 15.82
CA ALA A 352 5.80 5.68 17.09
C ALA A 352 6.41 4.44 17.75
N ARG A 353 6.76 3.41 16.98
CA ARG A 353 7.47 2.22 17.50
C ARG A 353 8.74 2.60 18.25
N GLY A 354 9.48 3.61 17.79
CA GLY A 354 10.65 4.14 18.52
C GLY A 354 10.30 4.69 19.90
N ILE A 355 9.15 5.36 20.03
CA ILE A 355 8.62 5.88 21.30
C ILE A 355 8.22 4.73 22.22
N PHE A 356 7.39 3.80 21.74
CA PHE A 356 6.96 2.63 22.50
C PHE A 356 8.16 1.80 22.99
N ARG A 357 9.12 1.46 22.12
CA ARG A 357 10.31 0.68 22.50
C ARG A 357 11.19 1.38 23.55
N ARG A 358 11.27 2.72 23.52
CA ARG A 358 12.08 3.49 24.47
C ARG A 358 11.46 3.55 25.86
N TYR A 359 10.14 3.71 25.93
CA TYR A 359 9.42 3.98 27.19
C TYR A 359 8.66 2.79 27.75
N LEU A 360 8.41 1.76 26.94
CA LEU A 360 7.70 0.53 27.30
C LEU A 360 8.54 -0.69 26.86
N PRO A 361 9.80 -0.81 27.32
CA PRO A 361 10.75 -1.80 26.80
C PRO A 361 10.33 -3.26 27.03
N GLU A 362 9.44 -3.50 28.00
CA GLU A 362 8.86 -4.81 28.32
C GLU A 362 7.78 -5.27 27.31
N LEU A 363 7.26 -4.36 26.49
CA LEU A 363 6.30 -4.67 25.45
C LEU A 363 7.01 -4.78 24.10
N GLU A 364 6.90 -5.94 23.46
CA GLU A 364 7.34 -6.08 22.08
C GLU A 364 6.51 -5.13 21.21
N THR A 365 7.14 -4.17 20.54
CA THR A 365 6.42 -3.29 19.62
C THR A 365 6.92 -3.50 18.20
N VAL A 366 6.00 -3.83 17.31
CA VAL A 366 6.27 -4.04 15.88
C VAL A 366 5.46 -3.05 15.05
N ALA A 367 6.03 -2.58 13.95
CA ALA A 367 5.34 -1.75 12.97
C ALA A 367 5.39 -2.48 11.64
N VAL A 368 4.25 -2.62 10.98
CA VAL A 368 4.09 -3.42 9.76
C VAL A 368 3.26 -2.64 8.75
N ASP A 369 3.67 -2.67 7.48
CA ASP A 369 2.84 -2.15 6.40
C ASP A 369 1.65 -3.11 6.18
N ALA A 370 0.45 -2.57 5.97
CA ALA A 370 -0.75 -3.39 5.81
C ALA A 370 -0.64 -4.41 4.67
N THR A 371 0.12 -4.11 3.62
CA THR A 371 0.40 -5.03 2.49
C THR A 371 1.21 -6.25 2.91
N ALA A 372 2.09 -6.11 3.91
CA ALA A 372 2.91 -7.17 4.46
C ALA A 372 2.30 -7.84 5.71
N PHE A 373 1.13 -7.39 6.17
CA PHE A 373 0.52 -7.86 7.41
C PHE A 373 0.23 -9.37 7.41
N GLU A 374 -0.03 -9.96 6.26
CA GLU A 374 -0.26 -11.40 6.13
C GLU A 374 0.88 -12.22 6.76
N LEU A 375 2.14 -11.73 6.63
CA LEU A 375 3.34 -12.35 7.21
C LEU A 375 3.25 -12.46 8.74
N LEU A 376 2.71 -11.43 9.40
CA LEU A 376 2.59 -11.38 10.85
C LEU A 376 1.32 -12.09 11.35
N SER A 377 0.25 -12.07 10.55
CA SER A 377 -1.12 -12.41 10.99
C SER A 377 -1.30 -13.78 11.64
N ARG A 378 -0.45 -14.77 11.30
CA ARG A 378 -0.47 -16.13 11.87
C ARG A 378 0.12 -16.20 13.27
N SER A 379 1.06 -15.31 13.59
CA SER A 379 1.73 -15.25 14.89
C SER A 379 0.93 -14.52 15.97
N LEU A 380 -0.23 -13.95 15.60
CA LEU A 380 -0.99 -13.08 16.51
C LEU A 380 -1.81 -13.88 17.51
N SER A 381 -1.67 -13.53 18.78
CA SER A 381 -2.36 -14.11 19.91
C SER A 381 -3.46 -13.17 20.40
N PRO A 382 -4.74 -13.59 20.35
CA PRO A 382 -5.86 -12.81 20.87
C PRO A 382 -5.71 -12.38 22.33
N GLU A 383 -4.95 -13.12 23.14
CA GLU A 383 -4.79 -12.90 24.58
C GLU A 383 -3.65 -11.93 24.93
N ARG A 384 -2.68 -11.76 24.02
CA ARG A 384 -1.40 -11.09 24.32
C ARG A 384 -1.10 -9.90 23.42
N ASP A 385 -1.84 -9.77 22.31
CA ASP A 385 -1.57 -8.76 21.29
C ASP A 385 -2.66 -7.70 21.21
N LEU A 386 -2.22 -6.44 21.13
CA LEU A 386 -3.04 -5.31 20.76
C LEU A 386 -2.64 -4.82 19.36
N ALA A 387 -3.58 -4.82 18.42
CA ALA A 387 -3.39 -4.19 17.12
C ALA A 387 -3.84 -2.73 17.15
N ILE A 388 -3.00 -1.82 16.65
CA ILE A 388 -3.33 -0.39 16.49
C ILE A 388 -3.27 -0.08 14.99
N LEU A 389 -4.44 0.18 14.41
CA LEU A 389 -4.62 0.50 13.00
C LEU A 389 -4.57 2.02 12.78
N VAL A 390 -3.63 2.48 11.99
CA VAL A 390 -3.35 3.90 11.74
C VAL A 390 -3.81 4.26 10.34
N SER A 391 -4.85 5.09 10.23
CA SER A 391 -5.37 5.57 8.95
C SER A 391 -6.14 6.87 9.13
N TRP A 392 -5.64 7.97 8.54
CA TRP A 392 -6.30 9.26 8.61
C TRP A 392 -7.75 9.20 8.09
N SER A 393 -7.97 8.61 6.91
CA SER A 393 -9.31 8.53 6.31
C SER A 393 -10.17 7.44 6.95
N GLY A 394 -9.55 6.37 7.47
CA GLY A 394 -10.24 5.16 7.93
C GLY A 394 -11.05 4.43 6.85
N THR A 395 -10.86 4.79 5.57
CA THR A 395 -11.56 4.22 4.40
C THR A 395 -10.62 3.48 3.45
N THR A 396 -9.31 3.44 3.76
CA THR A 396 -8.33 2.68 2.98
C THR A 396 -8.70 1.20 2.98
N ALA A 397 -8.93 0.62 1.80
CA ALA A 397 -9.55 -0.71 1.68
C ALA A 397 -8.76 -1.80 2.43
N GLU A 398 -7.43 -1.78 2.34
CA GLU A 398 -6.56 -2.71 3.06
C GLU A 398 -6.77 -2.64 4.58
N MET A 399 -6.91 -1.43 5.13
CA MET A 399 -7.08 -1.19 6.57
C MET A 399 -8.45 -1.63 7.06
N VAL A 400 -9.50 -1.41 6.26
CA VAL A 400 -10.87 -1.85 6.57
C VAL A 400 -10.94 -3.38 6.61
N GLU A 401 -10.40 -4.03 5.59
CA GLU A 401 -10.39 -5.49 5.50
C GLU A 401 -9.49 -6.13 6.55
N LEU A 402 -8.43 -5.43 6.96
CA LEU A 402 -7.61 -5.82 8.11
C LEU A 402 -8.37 -5.71 9.43
N ALA A 403 -9.10 -4.61 9.66
CA ALA A 403 -9.96 -4.46 10.84
C ALA A 403 -10.97 -5.60 10.93
N LYS A 404 -11.63 -5.94 9.82
CA LYS A 404 -12.56 -7.08 9.73
C LYS A 404 -11.87 -8.41 10.06
N LEU A 405 -10.66 -8.63 9.55
CA LEU A 405 -9.87 -9.84 9.83
C LEU A 405 -9.54 -9.97 11.32
N LEU A 406 -9.06 -8.89 11.95
CA LEU A 406 -8.68 -8.87 13.37
C LEU A 406 -9.88 -9.15 14.27
N VAL A 407 -11.01 -8.49 14.02
CA VAL A 407 -12.26 -8.72 14.74
C VAL A 407 -12.73 -10.16 14.59
N ARG A 408 -12.71 -10.72 13.37
CA ARG A 408 -13.06 -12.13 13.12
C ARG A 408 -12.15 -13.11 13.86
N ARG A 409 -10.87 -12.79 14.01
CA ARG A 409 -9.88 -13.59 14.76
C ARG A 409 -9.87 -13.30 16.27
N ASN A 410 -10.82 -12.52 16.78
CA ASN A 410 -10.91 -12.11 18.18
C ASN A 410 -9.67 -11.36 18.72
N ILE A 411 -8.84 -10.80 17.84
CA ILE A 411 -7.70 -9.96 18.21
C ILE A 411 -8.24 -8.55 18.48
N VAL A 412 -7.95 -8.00 19.65
CA VAL A 412 -8.42 -6.66 20.01
C VAL A 412 -7.67 -5.63 19.18
N ALA A 413 -8.42 -4.74 18.54
CA ALA A 413 -7.90 -3.75 17.63
C ALA A 413 -8.47 -2.36 17.96
N VAL A 414 -7.61 -1.35 17.90
CA VAL A 414 -7.93 0.07 18.09
C VAL A 414 -7.56 0.84 16.83
N GLY A 415 -8.39 1.82 16.45
CA GLY A 415 -8.13 2.70 15.32
C GLY A 415 -7.56 4.05 15.76
N VAL A 416 -6.64 4.62 14.99
CA VAL A 416 -6.26 6.04 15.08
C VAL A 416 -6.61 6.68 13.74
N THR A 417 -7.60 7.57 13.73
CA THR A 417 -8.20 8.13 12.50
C THR A 417 -8.77 9.52 12.73
N GLU A 418 -8.94 10.32 11.67
CA GLU A 418 -9.70 11.57 11.75
C GLU A 418 -11.21 11.33 11.64
N LYS A 419 -11.60 10.29 10.90
CA LYS A 419 -12.99 10.10 10.46
C LYS A 419 -13.69 9.11 11.40
N LYS A 420 -14.42 9.64 12.39
CA LYS A 420 -15.16 8.87 13.42
C LYS A 420 -16.10 7.79 12.85
N PHE A 421 -16.72 8.07 11.70
CA PHE A 421 -17.69 7.19 11.05
C PHE A 421 -17.13 6.57 9.77
N SER A 422 -15.81 6.42 9.67
CA SER A 422 -15.20 5.71 8.56
C SER A 422 -15.41 4.20 8.68
N ASP A 423 -15.37 3.51 7.54
CA ASP A 423 -15.44 2.05 7.44
C ASP A 423 -14.67 1.31 8.56
N MET A 424 -13.41 1.68 8.74
CA MET A 424 -12.52 1.08 9.73
C MET A 424 -13.00 1.38 11.15
N ALA A 425 -13.35 2.64 11.46
CA ALA A 425 -13.78 3.04 12.79
C ALA A 425 -15.05 2.30 13.24
N LEU A 426 -15.99 2.08 12.31
CA LEU A 426 -17.25 1.39 12.55
C LEU A 426 -17.05 -0.10 12.81
N VAL A 427 -16.14 -0.74 12.07
CA VAL A 427 -15.72 -2.13 12.36
C VAL A 427 -15.07 -2.21 13.74
N LEU A 428 -14.19 -1.26 14.07
CA LEU A 428 -13.43 -1.25 15.33
C LEU A 428 -14.26 -0.83 16.54
N ALA A 429 -15.42 -0.19 16.36
CA ALA A 429 -16.39 0.09 17.43
C ALA A 429 -16.88 -1.20 18.10
N LYS A 430 -16.87 -2.33 17.37
CA LYS A 430 -17.17 -3.67 17.89
C LYS A 430 -15.96 -4.34 18.60
N SER A 431 -14.85 -3.63 18.72
CA SER A 431 -13.57 -4.08 19.31
C SER A 431 -13.06 -3.06 20.34
N GLY A 432 -11.83 -2.56 20.21
CA GLY A 432 -11.23 -1.59 21.10
C GLY A 432 -11.70 -0.14 20.92
N GLY A 433 -12.37 0.18 19.80
CA GLY A 433 -12.82 1.53 19.46
C GLY A 433 -11.81 2.30 18.58
N SER A 434 -11.95 3.61 18.50
CA SER A 434 -11.06 4.48 17.72
C SER A 434 -10.78 5.81 18.42
N VAL A 435 -9.53 6.27 18.34
CA VAL A 435 -9.07 7.58 18.80
C VAL A 435 -9.08 8.56 17.63
N LEU A 436 -9.58 9.77 17.88
CA LEU A 436 -9.54 10.84 16.89
C LEU A 436 -8.19 11.52 16.90
N CYS A 437 -7.56 11.65 15.73
CA CYS A 437 -6.27 12.34 15.62
C CYS A 437 -6.37 13.87 15.58
N LEU A 438 -7.60 14.41 15.48
CA LEU A 438 -7.91 15.84 15.55
C LEU A 438 -7.02 16.71 14.63
N SER A 439 -6.63 16.15 13.49
CA SER A 439 -5.92 16.86 12.42
C SER A 439 -6.83 17.86 11.69
N GLY A 440 -8.15 17.67 11.78
CA GLY A 440 -9.12 18.37 10.96
C GLY A 440 -9.11 17.90 9.50
N GLU A 441 -9.91 18.54 8.66
CA GLU A 441 -9.97 18.21 7.24
C GLU A 441 -8.66 18.55 6.53
N GLU A 442 -8.08 17.60 5.82
CA GLU A 442 -6.82 17.75 5.09
C GLU A 442 -7.08 17.59 3.58
N VAL A 443 -7.22 18.74 2.91
CA VAL A 443 -7.54 18.81 1.48
C VAL A 443 -6.37 18.41 0.58
N THR A 444 -5.12 18.54 1.05
CA THR A 444 -3.94 18.14 0.29
C THR A 444 -3.94 16.63 0.10
N VAL A 445 -3.66 16.14 -1.11
CA VAL A 445 -3.56 14.68 -1.34
C VAL A 445 -2.39 14.11 -0.55
N ALA A 446 -1.23 14.77 -0.61
CA ALA A 446 -0.11 14.48 0.28
C ALA A 446 -0.51 14.74 1.75
N ALA A 447 -0.16 13.80 2.62
CA ALA A 447 -0.32 13.94 4.06
C ALA A 447 0.65 14.99 4.61
N VAL A 448 0.15 15.96 5.38
CA VAL A 448 0.92 17.07 5.96
C VAL A 448 0.67 17.16 7.46
N LYS A 449 -0.45 17.78 7.87
CA LYS A 449 -0.83 17.89 9.29
C LYS A 449 -1.30 16.57 9.87
N SER A 450 -1.90 15.72 9.04
CA SER A 450 -2.32 14.38 9.43
C SER A 450 -1.14 13.51 9.89
N THR A 451 0.03 13.63 9.26
CA THR A 451 1.25 12.91 9.66
C THR A 451 1.60 13.19 11.11
N PHE A 452 1.67 14.47 11.48
CA PHE A 452 2.03 14.91 12.82
C PHE A 452 0.96 14.55 13.84
N SER A 453 -0.32 14.79 13.53
CA SER A 453 -1.44 14.41 14.37
C SER A 453 -1.47 12.89 14.65
N LEU A 454 -1.32 12.05 13.63
CA LEU A 454 -1.27 10.59 13.80
C LEU A 454 -0.10 10.17 14.69
N ALA A 455 1.11 10.70 14.46
CA ALA A 455 2.29 10.40 15.26
C ALA A 455 2.10 10.84 16.72
N PHE A 456 1.53 12.02 16.92
CA PHE A 456 1.27 12.58 18.25
C PHE A 456 0.17 11.82 19.00
N SER A 457 -0.88 11.37 18.31
CA SER A 457 -1.90 10.49 18.89
C SER A 457 -1.34 9.14 19.30
N LEU A 458 -0.40 8.56 18.52
CA LEU A 458 0.29 7.34 18.91
C LEU A 458 1.22 7.55 20.12
N ALA A 459 1.90 8.69 20.20
CA ALA A 459 2.67 9.08 21.38
C ALA A 459 1.76 9.25 22.62
N MET A 460 0.58 9.85 22.45
CA MET A 460 -0.44 9.95 23.51
C MET A 460 -0.91 8.55 23.95
N LEU A 461 -1.14 7.63 23.01
CA LEU A 461 -1.46 6.25 23.33
C LEU A 461 -0.32 5.53 24.08
N ALA A 462 0.95 5.83 23.76
CA ALA A 462 2.09 5.33 24.53
C ALA A 462 2.06 5.85 25.98
N VAL A 463 1.72 7.13 26.20
CA VAL A 463 1.49 7.69 27.56
C VAL A 463 0.35 6.97 28.26
N TRP A 464 -0.76 6.72 27.57
CA TRP A 464 -1.91 6.00 28.13
C TRP A 464 -1.53 4.57 28.53
N VAL A 465 -0.87 3.80 27.66
CA VAL A 465 -0.38 2.44 27.98
C VAL A 465 0.63 2.48 29.13
N ALA A 466 1.52 3.48 29.18
CA ALA A 466 2.44 3.65 30.31
C ALA A 466 1.70 3.87 31.63
N ARG A 467 0.63 4.68 31.64
CA ARG A 467 -0.23 4.85 32.84
C ARG A 467 -0.96 3.56 33.20
N GLU A 468 -1.51 2.83 32.23
CA GLU A 468 -2.18 1.55 32.47
C GLU A 468 -1.24 0.51 33.08
N THR A 469 -0.02 0.44 32.57
CA THR A 469 1.03 -0.48 33.05
C THR A 469 1.79 0.07 34.28
N ARG A 470 1.34 1.18 34.88
CA ARG A 470 1.93 1.86 36.05
C ARG A 470 3.38 2.34 35.88
N GLN A 471 3.81 2.59 34.64
CA GLN A 471 5.07 3.22 34.30
C GLN A 471 4.94 4.75 34.36
N THR A 472 4.66 5.28 35.54
CA THR A 472 4.36 6.71 35.78
C THR A 472 5.47 7.65 35.33
N GLU A 473 6.74 7.36 35.64
CA GLU A 473 7.88 8.20 35.25
C GLU A 473 8.04 8.27 33.72
N ALA A 474 7.87 7.12 33.04
CA ALA A 474 7.88 7.06 31.59
C ALA A 474 6.74 7.90 30.98
N ALA A 475 5.54 7.79 31.53
CA ALA A 475 4.38 8.58 31.12
C ALA A 475 4.61 10.09 31.29
N GLU A 476 5.20 10.51 32.42
CA GLU A 476 5.47 11.92 32.72
C GLU A 476 6.57 12.51 31.83
N SER A 477 7.65 11.74 31.60
CA SER A 477 8.72 12.13 30.68
C SER A 477 8.20 12.33 29.26
N MET A 478 7.41 11.39 28.73
CA MET A 478 6.78 11.53 27.42
C MET A 478 5.86 12.75 27.36
N ALA A 479 4.98 12.91 28.34
CA ALA A 479 4.04 14.02 28.41
C ALA A 479 4.74 15.39 28.44
N ALA A 480 5.84 15.51 29.18
CA ALA A 480 6.63 16.75 29.26
C ALA A 480 7.23 17.13 27.90
N ILE A 481 7.79 16.17 27.16
CA ILE A 481 8.31 16.40 25.81
C ILE A 481 7.17 16.80 24.87
N MET A 482 6.06 16.06 24.90
CA MET A 482 4.89 16.32 24.06
C MET A 482 4.32 17.73 24.24
N ARG A 483 4.32 18.28 25.46
CA ARG A 483 3.87 19.65 25.73
C ARG A 483 4.77 20.74 25.13
N GLN A 484 6.05 20.44 24.89
CA GLN A 484 7.00 21.39 24.29
C GLN A 484 6.99 21.36 22.75
N LEU A 485 6.64 20.22 22.16
CA LEU A 485 6.68 20.03 20.70
C LEU A 485 5.92 21.08 19.88
N PRO A 486 4.67 21.48 20.22
CA PRO A 486 3.96 22.49 19.43
C PRO A 486 4.72 23.81 19.32
N HIS A 487 5.33 24.27 20.42
CA HIS A 487 6.13 25.49 20.43
C HIS A 487 7.38 25.36 19.57
N GLN A 488 8.14 24.27 19.73
CA GLN A 488 9.38 24.02 18.98
C GLN A 488 9.12 23.92 17.47
N ILE A 489 8.02 23.26 17.08
CA ILE A 489 7.60 23.18 15.67
C ILE A 489 7.26 24.57 15.14
N ARG A 490 6.54 25.39 15.92
CA ARG A 490 6.15 26.75 15.51
C ARG A 490 7.36 27.65 15.30
N GLU A 491 8.35 27.59 16.20
CA GLU A 491 9.61 28.32 16.05
C GLU A 491 10.37 27.90 14.79
N LEU A 492 10.50 26.59 14.56
CA LEU A 492 11.21 26.06 13.40
C LEU A 492 10.51 26.41 12.07
N GLN A 493 9.18 26.37 12.03
CA GLN A 493 8.40 26.81 10.86
C GLN A 493 8.57 28.31 10.57
N GLY A 494 8.81 29.13 11.59
CA GLY A 494 9.08 30.56 11.49
C GLY A 494 10.54 30.90 11.15
N ASP A 495 11.44 29.91 11.10
CA ASP A 495 12.86 30.12 10.86
C ASP A 495 13.14 30.45 9.39
N LYS A 496 13.45 31.72 9.13
CA LYS A 496 13.81 32.23 7.80
C LYS A 496 15.11 31.63 7.27
N ALA A 497 16.05 31.25 8.15
CA ALA A 497 17.30 30.62 7.73
C ALA A 497 17.05 29.21 7.19
N MET A 498 16.15 28.45 7.84
CA MET A 498 15.70 27.15 7.34
C MET A 498 15.04 27.28 5.96
N GLN A 499 14.07 28.18 5.83
CA GLN A 499 13.36 28.42 4.56
C GLN A 499 14.33 28.80 3.43
N ALA A 500 15.27 29.72 3.70
CA ALA A 500 16.28 30.14 2.72
C ALA A 500 17.24 28.99 2.36
N PHE A 501 17.64 28.18 3.34
CA PHE A 501 18.49 27.01 3.11
C PHE A 501 17.78 25.99 2.21
N CYS A 502 16.55 25.61 2.56
CA CYS A 502 15.75 24.65 1.78
C CYS A 502 15.50 25.15 0.35
N ALA A 503 15.14 26.42 0.17
CA ALA A 503 14.94 27.00 -1.16
C ALA A 503 16.23 26.97 -2.01
N ARG A 504 17.38 27.33 -1.42
CA ARG A 504 18.68 27.29 -2.11
C ARG A 504 19.08 25.86 -2.50
N MET A 505 18.92 24.90 -1.59
CA MET A 505 19.25 23.51 -1.87
C MET A 505 18.30 22.93 -2.92
N ALA A 506 16.99 23.14 -2.79
CA ALA A 506 16.03 22.69 -3.77
C ALA A 506 16.31 23.22 -5.19
N ALA A 507 16.66 24.50 -5.31
CA ALA A 507 17.02 25.10 -6.59
C ALA A 507 18.29 24.49 -7.21
N ALA A 508 19.28 24.11 -6.39
CA ALA A 508 20.49 23.44 -6.84
C ALA A 508 20.25 22.01 -7.38
N TYR A 509 19.14 21.38 -7.00
CA TYR A 509 18.76 20.03 -7.42
C TYR A 509 17.43 19.99 -8.20
N GLY A 510 17.02 21.11 -8.83
CA GLY A 510 15.72 21.22 -9.51
C GLY A 510 15.55 20.34 -10.76
N ASP A 511 16.63 19.71 -11.22
CA ASP A 511 16.69 18.82 -12.37
C ASP A 511 17.09 17.37 -11.99
N ALA A 512 17.09 17.05 -10.69
CA ALA A 512 17.47 15.74 -10.20
C ALA A 512 16.40 14.69 -10.55
N ALA A 513 16.85 13.56 -11.11
CA ALA A 513 15.96 12.47 -11.47
C ALA A 513 15.67 11.53 -10.29
N ALA A 514 16.54 11.56 -9.27
CA ALA A 514 16.42 10.71 -8.10
C ALA A 514 16.82 11.44 -6.82
N CYS A 515 16.23 11.00 -5.70
CA CYS A 515 16.62 11.40 -4.34
C CYS A 515 17.06 10.18 -3.53
N LEU A 516 18.16 10.32 -2.81
CA LEU A 516 18.64 9.35 -1.83
C LEU A 516 18.66 9.98 -0.43
N VAL A 517 17.77 9.51 0.44
CA VAL A 517 17.73 9.90 1.85
C VAL A 517 18.45 8.86 2.70
N ILE A 518 19.53 9.26 3.37
CA ILE A 518 20.34 8.41 4.23
C ILE A 518 20.01 8.73 5.67
N ASP A 519 19.44 7.75 6.39
CA ASP A 519 18.94 7.89 7.77
C ASP A 519 19.05 6.54 8.51
N ASP A 520 18.65 6.48 9.78
CA ASP A 520 18.42 5.21 10.50
C ASP A 520 17.04 4.64 10.14
N VAL A 521 16.93 4.19 8.88
CA VAL A 521 15.70 3.78 8.21
C VAL A 521 14.93 2.72 9.01
N TYR A 522 15.65 1.86 9.72
CA TYR A 522 15.04 0.78 10.49
C TYR A 522 14.59 1.19 11.90
N ARG A 523 14.87 2.41 12.38
CA ARG A 523 14.43 2.89 13.70
C ARG A 523 13.59 4.17 13.66
N SER A 524 13.90 5.13 12.80
CA SER A 524 13.31 6.47 12.86
C SER A 524 11.98 6.58 12.11
N GLY A 525 11.81 5.87 10.98
CA GLY A 525 10.71 6.10 10.03
C GLY A 525 10.82 7.42 9.24
N THR A 526 11.57 8.40 9.75
CA THR A 526 11.76 9.74 9.19
C THR A 526 12.28 9.73 7.75
N GLY A 527 13.37 9.03 7.48
CA GLY A 527 13.98 9.01 6.15
C GLY A 527 13.06 8.46 5.06
N ARG A 528 12.22 7.47 5.39
CA ARG A 528 11.22 6.92 4.45
C ARG A 528 10.12 7.93 4.14
N GLU A 529 9.67 8.68 5.16
CA GLU A 529 8.68 9.73 4.97
C GLU A 529 9.26 10.93 4.20
N ALA A 530 10.50 11.31 4.46
CA ALA A 530 11.20 12.36 3.72
C ALA A 530 11.32 12.00 2.22
N ALA A 531 11.76 10.76 1.91
CA ALA A 531 11.83 10.25 0.55
C ALA A 531 10.45 10.27 -0.13
N MET A 532 9.41 9.76 0.54
CA MET A 532 8.06 9.75 0.01
C MET A 532 7.52 11.17 -0.26
N LYS A 533 7.81 12.15 0.61
CA LYS A 533 7.39 13.54 0.34
C LYS A 533 8.13 14.15 -0.84
N LEU A 534 9.44 13.95 -0.98
CA LEU A 534 10.21 14.45 -2.12
C LEU A 534 9.67 13.91 -3.45
N GLU A 535 9.28 12.63 -3.49
CA GLU A 535 8.64 12.02 -4.66
C GLU A 535 7.23 12.56 -4.91
N GLU A 536 6.39 12.63 -3.88
CA GLU A 536 5.02 13.13 -3.96
C GLU A 536 4.91 14.60 -4.40
N THR A 537 5.91 15.42 -4.09
CA THR A 537 5.91 16.84 -4.44
C THR A 537 6.64 17.14 -5.75
N SER A 538 7.59 16.32 -6.20
CA SER A 538 8.32 16.57 -7.47
C SER A 538 7.60 16.04 -8.70
N TRP A 539 6.90 14.91 -8.57
CA TRP A 539 6.23 14.15 -9.64
C TRP A 539 7.16 13.58 -10.71
N THR A 540 8.42 13.99 -10.82
CA THR A 540 9.35 13.49 -11.84
C THR A 540 10.59 12.83 -11.24
N SER A 541 10.85 13.04 -9.94
CA SER A 541 11.99 12.45 -9.25
C SER A 541 11.54 11.24 -8.45
N VAL A 542 12.17 10.09 -8.69
CA VAL A 542 11.99 8.91 -7.83
C VAL A 542 12.75 9.12 -6.52
N SER A 543 12.29 8.56 -5.41
CA SER A 543 12.98 8.72 -4.12
C SER A 543 13.09 7.43 -3.34
N ARG A 544 14.22 7.24 -2.65
CA ARG A 544 14.41 6.09 -1.73
C ARG A 544 15.11 6.51 -0.44
N ALA A 545 14.88 5.72 0.60
CA ALA A 545 15.58 5.85 1.87
C ALA A 545 16.54 4.66 2.09
N MET A 546 17.73 4.92 2.61
CA MET A 546 18.75 3.91 2.88
C MET A 546 19.35 4.06 4.27
N ASP A 547 19.64 2.93 4.92
CA ASP A 547 20.29 2.93 6.23
C ASP A 547 21.77 3.33 6.12
N PHE A 548 22.30 4.04 7.13
CA PHE A 548 23.73 4.37 7.21
C PHE A 548 24.65 3.16 6.99
N GLN A 549 24.25 1.99 7.49
CA GLN A 549 25.05 0.77 7.43
C GLN A 549 24.87 -0.01 6.12
N ASP A 550 23.82 0.29 5.38
CA ASP A 550 23.52 -0.34 4.10
C ASP A 550 24.21 0.39 2.92
N LEU A 551 24.91 1.49 3.18
CA LEU A 551 25.79 2.14 2.22
C LEU A 551 26.91 1.18 1.78
N PRO A 552 27.06 0.92 0.47
CA PRO A 552 28.18 0.14 -0.04
C PRO A 552 29.53 0.80 0.29
N GLU A 553 30.61 0.05 0.12
CA GLU A 553 31.96 0.58 0.32
C GLU A 553 32.30 1.63 -0.74
N ASP A 554 32.01 1.32 -2.00
CA ASP A 554 32.01 2.28 -3.10
C ASP A 554 30.59 2.84 -3.28
N VAL A 555 30.43 4.11 -2.95
CA VAL A 555 29.14 4.83 -3.03
C VAL A 555 28.92 5.47 -4.41
N SER A 556 29.96 5.50 -5.25
CA SER A 556 29.92 6.10 -6.59
C SER A 556 28.94 5.36 -7.50
N ASP A 557 28.91 4.03 -7.39
CA ASP A 557 27.96 3.15 -8.09
C ASP A 557 26.50 3.50 -7.75
N LEU A 558 26.25 3.91 -6.51
CA LEU A 558 24.92 4.15 -5.99
C LEU A 558 24.33 5.51 -6.39
N VAL A 559 25.19 6.52 -6.56
CA VAL A 559 24.79 7.91 -6.77
C VAL A 559 25.19 8.33 -8.18
N LYS A 560 24.22 8.30 -9.09
CA LYS A 560 24.43 8.74 -10.49
C LYS A 560 24.33 10.26 -10.60
N ALA A 561 24.84 10.80 -11.71
CA ALA A 561 24.72 12.21 -12.03
C ALA A 561 23.25 12.67 -11.88
N ARG A 562 23.04 13.83 -11.23
CA ARG A 562 21.71 14.42 -10.96
C ARG A 562 20.87 13.64 -9.93
N THR A 563 21.50 13.24 -8.82
CA THR A 563 20.83 12.67 -7.64
C THR A 563 20.94 13.64 -6.46
N LEU A 564 19.82 14.01 -5.82
CA LEU A 564 19.84 14.73 -4.54
C LEU A 564 20.19 13.75 -3.42
N VAL A 565 21.25 14.00 -2.67
CA VAL A 565 21.63 13.19 -1.49
C VAL A 565 21.37 13.99 -0.22
N LEU A 566 20.60 13.41 0.70
CA LEU A 566 20.26 13.99 1.99
C LEU A 566 20.66 13.04 3.12
N VAL A 567 21.49 13.50 4.06
CA VAL A 567 21.89 12.75 5.26
C VAL A 567 21.20 13.32 6.50
N ASN A 568 20.32 12.55 7.12
CA ASN A 568 19.64 12.93 8.37
C ASN A 568 20.42 12.45 9.61
N ALA A 569 21.35 13.25 10.09
CA ALA A 569 22.24 12.95 11.23
C ALA A 569 21.74 13.50 12.57
N THR A 570 20.43 13.43 12.83
CA THR A 570 19.82 14.08 14.01
C THR A 570 19.77 13.18 15.25
N GLY A 571 20.04 11.89 15.14
CA GLY A 571 20.05 10.95 16.26
C GLY A 571 21.37 10.93 17.05
N ARG A 572 21.31 11.04 18.39
CA ARG A 572 22.51 10.90 19.24
C ARG A 572 23.07 9.48 19.17
N GLY A 573 22.19 8.48 19.18
CA GLY A 573 22.58 7.07 19.19
C GLY A 573 23.23 6.55 17.91
N ASN A 574 23.18 7.31 16.81
CA ASN A 574 23.64 6.89 15.49
C ASN A 574 24.54 7.94 14.78
N ILE A 575 24.87 9.06 15.43
CA ILE A 575 25.76 10.10 14.87
C ILE A 575 27.09 9.55 14.35
N ALA A 576 27.66 8.55 15.02
CA ALA A 576 28.89 7.90 14.58
C ALA A 576 28.74 7.13 13.26
N ALA A 577 27.58 6.50 13.04
CA ALA A 577 27.27 5.84 11.76
C ALA A 577 27.01 6.87 10.66
N ALA A 578 26.29 7.96 10.97
CA ALA A 578 26.07 9.06 10.05
C ALA A 578 27.38 9.74 9.62
N LEU A 579 28.33 9.95 10.53
CA LEU A 579 29.65 10.50 10.20
C LEU A 579 30.46 9.57 9.30
N LYS A 580 30.39 8.25 9.51
CA LYS A 580 31.02 7.27 8.61
C LYS A 580 30.40 7.33 7.20
N ALA A 581 29.08 7.44 7.12
CA ALA A 581 28.36 7.63 5.86
C ALA A 581 28.80 8.92 5.14
N MET A 582 28.78 10.06 5.84
CA MET A 582 29.24 11.36 5.31
C MET A 582 30.70 11.33 4.86
N GLN A 583 31.57 10.65 5.63
CA GLN A 583 32.97 10.49 5.26
C GLN A 583 33.13 9.69 3.96
N ARG A 584 32.31 8.65 3.73
CA ARG A 584 32.34 7.88 2.47
C ARG A 584 31.89 8.72 1.29
N LEU A 585 30.78 9.46 1.43
CA LEU A 585 30.27 10.37 0.40
C LEU A 585 31.32 11.44 0.04
N SER A 586 31.88 12.11 1.05
CA SER A 586 32.92 13.13 0.87
C SER A 586 34.19 12.58 0.21
N LYS A 587 34.60 11.35 0.53
CA LYS A 587 35.75 10.69 -0.11
C LYS A 587 35.50 10.34 -1.58
N ALA A 588 34.24 10.08 -1.94
CA ALA A 588 33.82 9.78 -3.29
C ALA A 588 33.44 11.03 -4.10
N ASP A 589 33.69 12.24 -3.57
CA ASP A 589 33.35 13.52 -4.19
C ASP A 589 31.85 13.67 -4.53
N ILE A 590 30.99 13.07 -3.69
CA ILE A 590 29.54 13.19 -3.81
C ILE A 590 29.06 14.34 -2.93
N ASP A 591 28.42 15.34 -3.56
CA ASP A 591 27.74 16.42 -2.85
C ASP A 591 26.49 15.91 -2.11
N PHE A 592 26.28 16.41 -0.89
CA PHE A 592 25.11 16.04 -0.10
C PHE A 592 24.69 17.13 0.89
N ILE A 593 23.40 17.16 1.19
CA ILE A 593 22.80 17.99 2.23
C ILE A 593 22.89 17.23 3.56
N ALA A 594 23.40 17.86 4.61
CA ALA A 594 23.41 17.28 5.96
C ALA A 594 22.42 18.00 6.88
N VAL A 595 21.61 17.25 7.61
CA VAL A 595 20.75 17.78 8.68
C VAL A 595 21.24 17.18 9.98
N SER A 596 21.57 17.99 10.96
CA SER A 596 22.12 17.51 12.24
C SER A 596 21.68 18.42 13.38
N TYR A 597 22.04 18.07 14.61
CA TYR A 597 22.00 19.00 15.75
C TYR A 597 23.41 19.48 16.10
N ALA A 598 23.52 20.61 16.80
CA ALA A 598 24.79 21.12 17.28
C ALA A 598 25.40 20.17 18.33
N SER A 599 26.62 19.68 18.08
CA SER A 599 27.31 18.73 18.95
C SER A 599 28.84 18.91 18.88
N ARG A 600 29.59 18.10 19.65
CA ARG A 600 31.06 18.06 19.55
C ARG A 600 31.55 17.61 18.16
N GLU A 601 30.72 16.89 17.42
CA GLU A 601 31.00 16.40 16.07
C GLU A 601 30.63 17.42 14.97
N SER A 602 30.09 18.60 15.32
CA SER A 602 29.61 19.60 14.36
C SER A 602 30.67 20.02 13.32
N GLY A 603 31.94 20.19 13.74
CA GLY A 603 33.02 20.53 12.81
C GLY A 603 33.33 19.41 11.79
N GLN A 604 33.07 18.14 12.13
CA GLN A 604 33.21 17.04 11.18
C GLN A 604 32.06 17.01 10.17
N VAL A 605 30.83 17.26 10.63
CA VAL A 605 29.65 17.35 9.75
C VAL A 605 29.86 18.46 8.73
N GLU A 606 30.20 19.67 9.18
CA GLU A 606 30.41 20.84 8.31
C GLU A 606 31.56 20.61 7.30
N ARG A 607 32.65 19.97 7.76
CA ARG A 607 33.77 19.60 6.88
C ARG A 607 33.36 18.59 5.81
N PHE A 608 32.65 17.53 6.17
CA PHE A 608 32.30 16.48 5.22
C PHE A 608 31.21 16.92 4.24
N SER A 609 30.27 17.77 4.66
CA SER A 609 29.19 18.28 3.78
C SER A 609 29.59 19.52 2.96
N GLY A 610 30.85 19.97 3.03
CA GLY A 610 31.28 21.20 2.35
C GLY A 610 30.50 22.44 2.77
N GLY A 611 30.01 22.49 4.01
CA GLY A 611 29.16 23.56 4.53
C GLY A 611 27.68 23.49 4.12
N GLN A 612 27.24 22.45 3.40
CA GLN A 612 25.83 22.21 3.06
C GLN A 612 25.08 21.55 4.23
N CYS A 613 25.13 22.13 5.43
CA CYS A 613 24.48 21.58 6.62
C CYS A 613 23.48 22.54 7.28
N PHE A 614 22.41 21.99 7.84
CA PHE A 614 21.43 22.71 8.66
C PHE A 614 21.36 22.12 10.09
N TRP A 615 21.20 23.00 11.09
CA TRP A 615 21.22 22.63 12.50
C TRP A 615 19.82 22.70 13.11
N LEU A 616 19.26 21.55 13.49
CA LEU A 616 17.99 21.44 14.18
C LEU A 616 18.15 21.47 15.71
N PRO A 617 17.13 21.95 16.45
CA PRO A 617 17.08 21.80 17.90
C PRO A 617 17.13 20.32 18.29
N LYS A 618 17.85 20.02 19.37
CA LYS A 618 18.00 18.63 19.84
C LYS A 618 16.97 18.29 20.91
N ILE A 619 16.16 17.27 20.64
CA ILE A 619 15.29 16.61 21.62
C ILE A 619 15.64 15.13 21.77
N GLN A 620 14.86 14.40 22.59
CA GLN A 620 15.06 12.97 22.77
C GLN A 620 14.91 12.22 21.43
N ASP A 621 15.83 11.30 21.13
CA ASP A 621 15.94 10.63 19.82
C ASP A 621 14.62 10.04 19.30
N CYS A 622 13.78 9.44 20.15
CA CYS A 622 12.50 8.87 19.72
C CYS A 622 11.42 9.92 19.39
N PHE A 623 11.58 11.18 19.81
CA PHE A 623 10.72 12.31 19.47
C PHE A 623 11.38 13.25 18.44
N GLN A 624 12.68 13.13 18.18
CA GLN A 624 13.40 13.89 17.16
C GLN A 624 12.71 13.92 15.78
N PRO A 625 12.06 12.82 15.31
CA PRO A 625 11.30 12.85 14.05
C PRO A 625 10.29 13.99 13.92
N PHE A 626 9.70 14.49 15.02
CA PHE A 626 8.77 15.62 14.96
C PHE A 626 9.43 16.92 14.51
N LEU A 627 10.73 17.11 14.74
CA LEU A 627 11.46 18.30 14.25
C LEU A 627 12.07 18.04 12.87
N ASP A 628 12.58 16.84 12.64
CA ASP A 628 13.18 16.45 11.36
C ASP A 628 12.16 16.56 10.21
N LEU A 629 10.93 16.09 10.43
CA LEU A 629 9.86 16.15 9.43
C LEU A 629 9.48 17.59 9.05
N VAL A 630 9.60 18.57 9.96
CA VAL A 630 9.33 19.98 9.63
C VAL A 630 10.32 20.48 8.58
N PHE A 631 11.61 20.18 8.77
CA PHE A 631 12.65 20.50 7.80
C PHE A 631 12.43 19.76 6.48
N HIS A 632 12.16 18.45 6.53
CA HIS A 632 11.97 17.65 5.33
C HIS A 632 10.75 18.07 4.51
N TYR A 633 9.66 18.51 5.16
CA TYR A 633 8.47 18.98 4.46
C TYR A 633 8.71 20.34 3.79
N GLU A 634 9.47 21.24 4.43
CA GLU A 634 9.90 22.49 3.81
C GLU A 634 10.80 22.21 2.60
N LEU A 635 11.80 21.32 2.74
CA LEU A 635 12.67 20.93 1.63
C LEU A 635 11.86 20.31 0.48
N ALA A 636 10.95 19.38 0.76
CA ALA A 636 10.11 18.75 -0.25
C ALA A 636 9.19 19.74 -0.96
N TYR A 637 8.64 20.73 -0.25
CA TYR A 637 7.85 21.79 -0.85
C TYR A 637 8.67 22.63 -1.84
N GLN A 638 9.85 23.11 -1.43
CA GLN A 638 10.74 23.88 -2.30
C GLN A 638 11.27 23.04 -3.49
N TYR A 639 11.51 21.75 -3.25
CA TYR A 639 11.94 20.79 -4.28
C TYR A 639 10.87 20.60 -5.36
N GLY A 640 9.60 20.47 -4.96
CA GLY A 640 8.48 20.41 -5.90
C GLY A 640 8.35 21.67 -6.76
N ILE A 641 8.49 22.86 -6.15
CA ILE A 641 8.50 24.13 -6.89
C ILE A 641 9.65 24.15 -7.92
N SER A 642 10.83 23.68 -7.54
CA SER A 642 12.01 23.64 -8.41
C SER A 642 11.83 22.67 -9.60
N HIS A 643 10.97 21.65 -9.44
CA HIS A 643 10.55 20.72 -10.49
C HIS A 643 9.36 21.23 -11.35
N GLY A 644 9.00 22.52 -11.21
CA GLY A 644 7.95 23.14 -12.00
C GLY A 644 6.53 22.91 -11.48
N GLN A 645 6.36 22.41 -10.25
CA GLN A 645 5.04 22.27 -9.65
C GLN A 645 4.49 23.62 -9.19
N THR A 646 3.21 23.83 -9.45
CA THR A 646 2.51 25.01 -8.94
C THR A 646 2.13 24.81 -7.47
N SER A 647 2.01 25.92 -6.74
CA SER A 647 1.58 25.94 -5.34
C SER A 647 0.18 25.33 -5.10
N GLU A 648 -0.59 25.05 -6.15
CA GLU A 648 -1.92 24.43 -6.05
C GLU A 648 -1.89 22.89 -6.14
N GLY A 649 -0.76 22.30 -6.55
CA GLY A 649 -0.66 20.99 -7.20
C GLY A 649 -1.29 19.82 -6.45
N PHE A 650 -2.42 19.34 -6.96
CA PHE A 650 -2.88 17.97 -6.70
C PHE A 650 -1.94 17.01 -7.44
N PRO A 651 -1.20 16.12 -6.74
CA PRO A 651 -0.28 15.20 -7.38
C PRO A 651 -0.97 14.36 -8.44
N ARG A 652 -0.34 14.27 -9.62
CA ARG A 652 -0.87 13.50 -10.75
C ARG A 652 -1.16 12.06 -10.34
N ASN A 653 -2.19 11.46 -10.96
CA ASN A 653 -2.58 10.05 -10.82
C ASN A 653 -3.00 9.57 -9.42
N ARG A 654 -2.95 10.43 -8.39
CA ARG A 654 -3.20 10.07 -6.99
C ARG A 654 -4.50 10.67 -6.47
N ALA A 655 -5.19 9.90 -5.64
CA ALA A 655 -6.32 10.36 -4.83
C ALA A 655 -5.93 10.36 -3.34
N LYS A 656 -6.67 11.11 -2.51
CA LYS A 656 -6.39 11.22 -1.07
C LYS A 656 -6.45 9.88 -0.34
N SER A 657 -7.41 9.02 -0.71
CA SER A 657 -7.58 7.68 -0.13
C SER A 657 -7.74 6.63 -1.21
N VAL A 658 -7.07 5.49 -1.01
CA VAL A 658 -7.19 4.30 -1.88
C VAL A 658 -8.31 3.44 -1.33
N THR A 659 -9.50 3.55 -1.92
CA THR A 659 -10.71 2.89 -1.40
C THR A 659 -11.10 1.60 -2.14
N VAL A 660 -10.27 1.14 -3.08
CA VAL A 660 -10.54 -0.04 -3.89
C VAL A 660 -9.71 -1.19 -3.32
N ALA A 661 -10.35 -2.31 -3.00
CA ALA A 661 -9.69 -3.46 -2.40
C ALA A 661 -8.96 -4.27 -3.48
N ARG A 662 -7.74 -4.72 -3.15
CA ARG A 662 -6.98 -5.66 -3.98
C ARG A 662 -7.40 -7.10 -3.75
N THR A 663 -7.13 -7.94 -4.75
CA THR A 663 -7.32 -9.37 -4.69
C THR A 663 -6.45 -9.94 -3.58
N ARG A 664 -7.06 -10.63 -2.60
CA ARG A 664 -6.29 -11.34 -1.57
C ARG A 664 -6.01 -12.77 -1.99
N PRO A 665 -4.84 -13.33 -1.62
CA PRO A 665 -4.63 -14.76 -1.69
C PRO A 665 -5.74 -15.49 -0.91
N ALA A 666 -6.21 -16.62 -1.45
CA ALA A 666 -7.24 -17.44 -0.80
C ALA A 666 -6.83 -17.88 0.62
N ASP A 667 -7.82 -18.28 1.43
CA ASP A 667 -7.60 -18.72 2.81
C ASP A 667 -6.41 -19.67 2.92
N THR A 668 -5.50 -19.34 3.82
CA THR A 668 -4.24 -20.06 3.97
C THR A 668 -4.50 -21.50 4.40
N LEU A 669 -4.14 -22.44 3.51
CA LEU A 669 -4.03 -23.86 3.83
C LEU A 669 -3.19 -24.08 5.09
N SER A 670 -3.48 -25.17 5.81
CA SER A 670 -2.58 -25.63 6.87
C SER A 670 -1.19 -25.91 6.26
N PRO A 671 -0.10 -25.78 7.03
CA PRO A 671 1.25 -26.02 6.50
C PRO A 671 1.42 -27.36 5.80
N GLN A 672 0.83 -28.41 6.38
CA GLN A 672 0.81 -29.75 5.79
C GLN A 672 0.05 -29.79 4.46
N ALA A 673 -1.13 -29.16 4.39
CA ALA A 673 -1.91 -29.09 3.17
C ALA A 673 -1.24 -28.22 2.11
N ALA A 674 -0.52 -27.17 2.50
CA ALA A 674 0.25 -26.33 1.59
C ALA A 674 1.40 -27.10 0.93
N VAL A 675 2.14 -27.92 1.69
CA VAL A 675 3.18 -28.80 1.12
C VAL A 675 2.56 -29.85 0.20
N SER A 676 1.45 -30.48 0.62
CA SER A 676 0.76 -31.48 -0.19
C SER A 676 0.08 -30.93 -1.45
N ALA A 677 -0.16 -29.62 -1.52
CA ALA A 677 -0.70 -28.94 -2.70
C ALA A 677 0.37 -28.62 -3.76
N LEU A 678 1.66 -28.78 -3.43
CA LEU A 678 2.74 -28.58 -4.40
C LEU A 678 2.70 -29.68 -5.49
N PRO A 679 2.92 -29.33 -6.77
CA PRO A 679 3.00 -30.32 -7.83
C PRO A 679 4.23 -31.19 -7.64
N VAL A 680 4.07 -32.51 -7.72
CA VAL A 680 5.20 -33.44 -7.63
C VAL A 680 6.02 -33.33 -8.92
N PRO A 681 7.31 -32.93 -8.86
CA PRO A 681 8.15 -32.85 -10.06
C PRO A 681 8.28 -34.20 -10.74
N ALA A 682 8.30 -34.22 -12.08
CA ALA A 682 8.69 -35.42 -12.81
C ALA A 682 10.16 -35.79 -12.48
N ALA A 683 10.49 -37.08 -12.59
CA ALA A 683 11.85 -37.54 -12.34
C ALA A 683 12.83 -36.86 -13.32
N VAL A 684 13.82 -36.15 -12.77
CA VAL A 684 14.91 -35.58 -13.57
C VAL A 684 15.82 -36.73 -13.99
N GLU A 685 15.73 -37.14 -15.26
CA GLU A 685 16.66 -38.08 -15.84
C GLU A 685 17.94 -37.32 -16.25
N THR A 686 19.11 -37.82 -15.85
CA THR A 686 20.49 -37.32 -16.09
C THR A 686 20.98 -36.07 -15.33
N PRO A 687 22.29 -36.01 -14.97
CA PRO A 687 22.91 -34.77 -14.53
C PRO A 687 22.92 -33.75 -15.68
N VAL A 688 22.40 -32.56 -15.43
CA VAL A 688 22.43 -31.43 -16.36
C VAL A 688 23.90 -31.05 -16.59
N ALA A 689 24.34 -30.99 -17.84
CA ALA A 689 25.70 -30.57 -18.17
C ALA A 689 25.93 -29.12 -17.66
N PRO A 690 27.14 -28.79 -17.19
CA PRO A 690 27.49 -27.40 -16.85
C PRO A 690 27.21 -26.50 -18.07
N ILE A 691 26.72 -25.30 -17.81
CA ILE A 691 26.52 -24.32 -18.89
C ILE A 691 27.92 -23.88 -19.32
N SER A 692 28.19 -23.87 -20.63
CA SER A 692 29.51 -23.46 -21.13
C SER A 692 29.77 -21.99 -20.80
N GLU A 693 31.04 -21.63 -20.57
CA GLU A 693 31.47 -20.22 -20.46
C GLU A 693 30.95 -19.40 -21.65
N ASP A 694 30.97 -19.96 -22.87
CA ASP A 694 30.40 -19.33 -24.08
C ASP A 694 28.89 -19.00 -23.95
N GLY A 695 28.12 -19.80 -23.20
CA GLY A 695 26.70 -19.56 -22.95
C GLY A 695 26.45 -18.47 -21.92
N ILE A 696 27.33 -18.34 -20.92
CA ILE A 696 27.31 -17.25 -19.93
C ILE A 696 27.73 -15.94 -20.61
N HIS A 697 28.80 -15.97 -21.40
CA HIS A 697 29.28 -14.82 -22.18
C HIS A 697 28.32 -14.38 -23.28
N ALA A 698 27.47 -15.28 -23.80
CA ALA A 698 26.40 -14.90 -24.71
C ALA A 698 25.28 -14.09 -24.03
N LEU A 699 25.18 -14.14 -22.70
CA LEU A 699 24.16 -13.46 -21.91
C LEU A 699 24.67 -12.17 -21.24
N VAL A 700 25.98 -12.07 -21.01
CA VAL A 700 26.61 -11.11 -20.10
C VAL A 700 28.04 -10.77 -20.52
N ALA A 701 28.44 -9.50 -20.44
CA ALA A 701 29.79 -9.04 -20.79
C ALA A 701 30.65 -8.56 -19.61
N ALA A 702 30.08 -8.19 -18.45
CA ALA A 702 30.91 -7.71 -17.33
C ALA A 702 31.51 -8.84 -16.48
N ASP A 703 32.82 -8.77 -16.21
CA ASP A 703 33.58 -9.76 -15.43
C ASP A 703 32.91 -10.12 -14.08
N ARG A 704 32.42 -9.13 -13.34
CA ARG A 704 31.75 -9.36 -12.04
C ARG A 704 30.42 -10.12 -12.17
N THR A 705 29.75 -9.98 -13.30
CA THR A 705 28.50 -10.68 -13.58
C THR A 705 28.78 -12.12 -14.02
N VAL A 706 29.87 -12.34 -14.77
CA VAL A 706 30.39 -13.70 -15.08
C VAL A 706 30.74 -14.43 -13.79
N ASP A 707 31.48 -13.79 -12.87
CA ASP A 707 31.80 -14.35 -11.56
C ASP A 707 30.53 -14.77 -10.78
N TYR A 708 29.46 -13.98 -10.84
CA TYR A 708 28.19 -14.33 -10.20
C TYR A 708 27.60 -15.64 -10.75
N PHE A 709 27.55 -15.78 -12.08
CA PHE A 709 26.98 -16.95 -12.73
C PHE A 709 27.82 -18.21 -12.52
N ASP A 710 29.15 -18.09 -12.52
CA ASP A 710 30.06 -19.20 -12.23
C ASP A 710 29.84 -19.75 -10.82
N HIS A 711 29.79 -18.87 -9.81
CA HIS A 711 29.51 -19.29 -8.44
C HIS A 711 28.10 -19.87 -8.30
N LEU A 712 27.09 -19.29 -8.96
CA LEU A 712 25.74 -19.83 -8.92
C LEU A 712 25.64 -21.23 -9.55
N GLN A 713 26.40 -21.50 -10.61
CA GLN A 713 26.51 -22.84 -11.18
C GLN A 713 27.21 -23.82 -10.25
N GLN A 714 28.26 -23.39 -9.53
CA GLN A 714 28.90 -24.21 -8.50
C GLN A 714 27.91 -24.55 -7.38
N LEU A 715 27.08 -23.59 -6.94
CA LEU A 715 26.01 -23.82 -5.97
C LEU A 715 24.98 -24.84 -6.47
N ALA A 716 24.62 -24.77 -7.77
CA ALA A 716 23.63 -25.66 -8.37
C ALA A 716 24.18 -27.07 -8.67
N GLY A 717 25.44 -27.19 -9.09
CA GLY A 717 26.12 -28.45 -9.45
C GLY A 717 26.31 -29.44 -8.29
N GLY A 718 25.92 -29.05 -7.08
CA GLY A 718 25.87 -29.91 -5.90
C GLY A 718 27.21 -30.03 -5.20
N PRO A 719 27.54 -29.11 -4.27
CA PRO A 719 28.68 -29.29 -3.39
C PRO A 719 28.34 -30.23 -2.23
N SER A 720 29.36 -30.94 -1.74
CA SER A 720 29.29 -31.77 -0.52
C SER A 720 28.76 -31.00 0.69
N TRP A 721 28.83 -29.67 0.75
CA TRP A 721 28.40 -28.89 1.92
C TRP A 721 26.88 -28.80 2.09
N LEU A 722 26.09 -28.81 1.01
CA LEU A 722 24.62 -28.87 1.09
C LEU A 722 24.15 -30.26 1.55
N GLU A 723 24.81 -31.31 1.07
CA GLU A 723 24.64 -32.66 1.60
C GLU A 723 25.18 -32.79 3.03
N ASP A 724 26.26 -32.09 3.39
CA ASP A 724 26.82 -32.08 4.75
C ASP A 724 25.88 -31.38 5.75
N ILE A 725 25.18 -30.31 5.34
CA ILE A 725 24.09 -29.68 6.12
C ILE A 725 23.01 -30.72 6.47
N VAL A 726 22.70 -31.60 5.53
CA VAL A 726 21.63 -32.62 5.67
C VAL A 726 22.13 -33.89 6.36
N THR A 727 23.39 -34.30 6.17
CA THR A 727 23.90 -35.63 6.54
C THR A 727 24.96 -35.65 7.65
N LYS A 728 25.74 -34.58 7.89
CA LYS A 728 26.89 -34.58 8.83
C LYS A 728 26.67 -33.83 10.15
N ASN A 729 25.67 -32.97 10.28
CA ASN A 729 25.41 -32.23 11.53
C ASN A 729 24.56 -33.04 12.54
N ASN A 730 25.08 -34.18 12.99
CA ASN A 730 24.42 -35.05 13.97
C ASN A 730 24.92 -34.90 15.42
N SER A 731 25.73 -33.88 15.74
CA SER A 731 26.07 -33.59 17.14
C SER A 731 26.48 -32.13 17.34
N GLU A 732 25.71 -31.40 18.16
CA GLU A 732 26.07 -30.15 18.86
C GLU A 732 25.91 -28.77 18.15
N SER A 733 25.43 -28.68 16.89
CA SER A 733 25.22 -27.41 16.14
C SER A 733 23.82 -27.29 15.48
N LEU A 734 23.50 -26.15 14.83
CA LEU A 734 22.18 -25.88 14.21
C LEU A 734 21.94 -26.81 12.99
N GLY A 735 21.48 -28.04 13.26
CA GLY A 735 21.17 -29.05 12.25
C GLY A 735 19.67 -29.21 11.96
N PRO A 736 19.30 -29.96 10.90
CA PRO A 736 17.89 -30.18 10.51
C PRO A 736 17.02 -30.76 11.61
N ILE A 737 17.55 -31.71 12.39
CA ILE A 737 16.82 -32.35 13.51
C ILE A 737 16.56 -31.36 14.64
N ALA A 738 17.58 -30.58 15.01
CA ALA A 738 17.44 -29.55 16.04
C ALA A 738 16.43 -28.46 15.63
N LEU A 739 16.50 -28.01 14.37
CA LEU A 739 15.52 -27.07 13.85
C LEU A 739 14.11 -27.68 13.76
N ALA A 740 13.98 -28.96 13.36
CA ALA A 740 12.69 -29.65 13.35
C ALA A 740 12.07 -29.71 14.75
N HIS A 741 12.87 -30.05 15.76
CA HIS A 741 12.44 -30.04 17.16
C HIS A 741 11.94 -28.65 17.58
N TRP A 742 12.69 -27.59 17.26
CA TRP A 742 12.26 -26.23 17.53
C TRP A 742 10.94 -25.85 16.83
N LEU A 743 10.83 -26.15 15.53
CA LEU A 743 9.70 -25.71 14.71
C LEU A 743 8.41 -26.50 14.96
N PHE A 744 8.51 -27.80 15.20
CA PHE A 744 7.35 -28.70 15.25
C PHE A 744 6.99 -29.17 16.66
N ASP A 745 7.92 -29.12 17.62
CA ASP A 745 7.72 -29.66 18.96
C ASP A 745 7.81 -28.59 20.07
N GLU A 746 8.75 -27.63 20.00
CA GLU A 746 8.95 -26.61 21.04
C GLU A 746 8.14 -25.32 20.84
N LEU A 747 8.11 -24.77 19.62
CA LEU A 747 7.41 -23.51 19.37
C LEU A 747 5.88 -23.74 19.37
N PRO A 748 5.11 -22.97 20.17
CA PRO A 748 3.66 -23.03 20.10
C PRO A 748 3.15 -22.46 18.75
N PRO A 749 1.87 -22.64 18.41
CA PRO A 749 1.29 -22.09 17.17
C PRO A 749 1.43 -20.55 17.05
N ASP A 750 1.44 -19.83 18.18
CA ASP A 750 1.70 -18.39 18.27
C ASP A 750 3.19 -18.07 18.53
N GLY A 751 4.07 -19.06 18.40
CA GLY A 751 5.52 -18.94 18.41
C GLY A 751 6.04 -18.25 17.15
N THR A 752 7.23 -17.67 17.24
CA THR A 752 7.84 -16.91 16.12
C THR A 752 9.25 -17.40 15.81
N LEU A 753 9.48 -17.75 14.55
CA LEU A 753 10.81 -17.82 13.94
C LEU A 753 11.18 -16.43 13.44
N LEU A 754 12.22 -15.83 14.02
CA LEU A 754 12.68 -14.48 13.70
C LEU A 754 14.00 -14.54 12.93
N LEU A 755 13.96 -14.19 11.65
CA LEU A 755 15.17 -14.01 10.84
C LEU A 755 15.75 -12.62 11.13
N ALA A 756 16.99 -12.58 11.62
CA ALA A 756 17.67 -11.37 12.06
C ALA A 756 18.90 -11.05 11.17
N PRO A 757 18.69 -10.49 9.96
CA PRO A 757 19.77 -10.20 9.03
C PRO A 757 20.71 -9.08 9.54
N THR A 758 22.01 -9.22 9.29
CA THR A 758 23.08 -8.29 9.69
C THR A 758 23.46 -7.28 8.60
N ASP A 759 23.35 -7.65 7.32
CA ASP A 759 23.58 -6.79 6.16
C ASP A 759 22.37 -6.74 5.20
N ARG A 760 22.36 -5.78 4.28
CA ARG A 760 21.25 -5.53 3.34
C ARG A 760 20.92 -6.74 2.47
N MET A 761 21.93 -7.48 1.99
CA MET A 761 21.70 -8.63 1.11
C MET A 761 21.19 -9.84 1.90
N ALA A 762 21.65 -10.03 3.14
CA ALA A 762 21.05 -10.99 4.05
C ALA A 762 19.57 -10.65 4.34
N HIS A 763 19.23 -9.37 4.39
CA HIS A 763 17.84 -8.94 4.54
C HIS A 763 16.98 -9.32 3.34
N ALA A 764 17.50 -9.17 2.12
CA ALA A 764 16.83 -9.67 0.92
C ALA A 764 16.59 -11.20 1.01
N ALA A 765 17.62 -12.00 1.29
CA ALA A 765 17.47 -13.46 1.44
C ALA A 765 16.45 -13.84 2.53
N ALA A 766 16.46 -13.15 3.67
CA ALA A 766 15.51 -13.38 4.76
C ALA A 766 14.07 -13.03 4.37
N LEU A 767 13.85 -11.92 3.65
CA LEU A 767 12.51 -11.55 3.13
C LEU A 767 12.00 -12.57 2.11
N SER A 768 12.84 -13.01 1.18
CA SER A 768 12.50 -14.08 0.23
C SER A 768 12.16 -15.38 0.95
N THR A 769 12.96 -15.76 1.96
CA THR A 769 12.68 -16.93 2.80
C THR A 769 11.32 -16.80 3.50
N ALA A 770 11.04 -15.64 4.10
CA ALA A 770 9.76 -15.39 4.78
C ALA A 770 8.56 -15.47 3.84
N ALA A 771 8.67 -14.88 2.65
CA ALA A 771 7.61 -14.89 1.65
C ALA A 771 7.26 -16.31 1.19
N GLN A 772 8.29 -17.12 0.89
CA GLN A 772 8.12 -18.48 0.35
C GLN A 772 7.74 -19.48 1.43
N TRP A 773 8.39 -19.43 2.60
CA TRP A 773 8.27 -20.49 3.61
C TRP A 773 7.15 -20.27 4.63
N LYS A 774 6.60 -19.05 4.78
CA LYS A 774 5.52 -18.80 5.76
C LYS A 774 4.34 -19.78 5.64
N ALA A 775 4.04 -20.22 4.42
CA ALA A 775 2.92 -21.11 4.15
C ALA A 775 3.17 -22.52 4.69
N PHE A 776 4.44 -22.95 4.68
CA PHE A 776 4.88 -24.30 5.02
C PHE A 776 5.33 -24.45 6.47
N LEU A 777 5.27 -23.40 7.30
CA LEU A 777 5.68 -23.47 8.71
C LEU A 777 4.48 -23.43 9.66
N PRO A 778 4.53 -24.21 10.76
CA PRO A 778 3.48 -24.23 11.79
C PRO A 778 3.49 -23.00 12.70
N CYS A 779 4.62 -22.29 12.77
CA CYS A 779 4.80 -21.08 13.56
C CYS A 779 4.81 -19.82 12.67
N GLY A 780 4.76 -18.65 13.31
CA GLY A 780 4.93 -17.37 12.62
C GLY A 780 6.37 -17.18 12.12
N LEU A 781 6.54 -16.58 10.95
CA LEU A 781 7.85 -16.24 10.40
C LEU A 781 7.96 -14.73 10.22
N ARG A 782 8.96 -14.11 10.85
CA ARG A 782 9.17 -12.66 10.84
C ARG A 782 10.60 -12.32 10.47
N VAL A 783 10.80 -11.16 9.85
CA VAL A 783 12.12 -10.64 9.49
C VAL A 783 12.31 -9.28 10.16
N GLU A 784 13.43 -9.08 10.84
CA GLU A 784 13.78 -7.79 11.43
C GLU A 784 15.29 -7.60 11.45
N ARG A 785 15.79 -6.48 10.90
CA ARG A 785 17.23 -6.15 10.92
C ARG A 785 17.77 -6.20 12.33
N LEU A 786 18.96 -6.75 12.50
CA LEU A 786 19.58 -6.86 13.81
C LEU A 786 19.82 -5.49 14.49
N THR A 787 20.05 -4.44 13.69
CA THR A 787 20.13 -3.06 14.18
C THR A 787 18.79 -2.54 14.70
N GLY A 788 17.68 -3.03 14.16
CA GLY A 788 16.32 -2.73 14.58
C GLY A 788 15.91 -3.47 15.87
N LEU A 789 16.49 -4.64 16.13
CA LEU A 789 16.17 -5.44 17.32
C LEU A 789 16.60 -4.73 18.61
N ARG A 790 15.61 -4.13 19.29
CA ARG A 790 15.72 -3.52 20.61
C ARG A 790 14.41 -3.74 21.37
N GLY A 791 14.54 -4.01 22.66
CA GLY A 791 13.41 -4.29 23.56
C GLY A 791 13.23 -5.78 23.82
N HIS A 792 12.18 -6.11 24.57
CA HIS A 792 11.86 -7.48 24.92
C HIS A 792 11.34 -8.26 23.71
N LEU A 793 11.93 -9.42 23.43
CA LEU A 793 11.37 -10.43 22.53
C LEU A 793 10.45 -11.36 23.33
N LEU A 794 9.40 -11.88 22.69
CA LEU A 794 8.56 -12.88 23.34
C LEU A 794 9.38 -14.13 23.67
N PRO A 795 9.19 -14.78 24.84
CA PRO A 795 9.93 -15.99 25.21
C PRO A 795 9.84 -17.13 24.18
N GLN A 796 8.73 -17.19 23.46
CA GLN A 796 8.45 -18.14 22.37
C GLN A 796 9.01 -17.69 21.01
N THR A 797 10.21 -17.12 21.01
CA THR A 797 10.89 -16.66 19.79
C THR A 797 12.19 -17.43 19.60
N LEU A 798 12.38 -18.04 18.42
CA LEU A 798 13.69 -18.55 17.98
C LEU A 798 14.32 -17.53 17.04
N VAL A 799 15.52 -17.04 17.34
CA VAL A 799 16.22 -16.06 16.51
C VAL A 799 17.24 -16.75 15.62
N LEU A 800 17.12 -16.58 14.30
CA LEU A 800 18.14 -16.97 13.34
C LEU A 800 18.84 -15.70 12.83
N ALA A 801 19.95 -15.34 13.47
CA ALA A 801 20.82 -14.29 12.98
C ALA A 801 21.50 -14.75 11.69
N CYS A 802 21.52 -13.90 10.67
CA CYS A 802 22.09 -14.28 9.38
C CYS A 802 22.85 -13.14 8.69
N GLY A 803 23.84 -13.49 7.89
CA GLY A 803 24.67 -12.54 7.16
C GLY A 803 25.21 -13.12 5.87
N THR A 804 25.35 -12.28 4.85
CA THR A 804 26.15 -12.56 3.66
C THR A 804 27.61 -12.18 3.88
N ARG A 805 27.88 -11.26 4.81
CA ARG A 805 29.24 -10.81 5.16
C ARG A 805 29.49 -10.95 6.66
N ALA A 806 30.77 -11.04 7.04
CA ALA A 806 31.15 -11.11 8.45
C ALA A 806 30.65 -9.85 9.18
N PRO A 807 29.75 -9.99 10.17
CA PRO A 807 29.16 -8.84 10.84
C PRO A 807 30.11 -8.26 11.89
N ASP A 808 29.80 -7.06 12.38
CA ASP A 808 30.46 -6.50 13.57
C ASP A 808 30.25 -7.45 14.77
N PRO A 809 31.33 -7.99 15.38
CA PRO A 809 31.22 -8.89 16.53
C PRO A 809 30.44 -8.29 17.71
N ALA A 810 30.50 -6.97 17.89
CA ALA A 810 29.76 -6.28 18.95
C ALA A 810 28.24 -6.34 18.74
N LEU A 811 27.79 -6.38 17.48
CA LEU A 811 26.38 -6.49 17.11
C LEU A 811 25.82 -7.87 17.50
N LEU A 812 26.55 -8.95 17.19
CA LEU A 812 26.16 -10.33 17.52
C LEU A 812 26.27 -10.61 19.02
N SER A 813 27.31 -10.11 19.70
CA SER A 813 27.41 -10.23 21.16
C SER A 813 26.18 -9.62 21.83
N ARG A 814 25.80 -8.40 21.42
CA ARG A 814 24.62 -7.72 21.97
C ARG A 814 23.35 -8.54 21.78
N LEU A 815 23.16 -9.21 20.65
CA LEU A 815 22.01 -10.10 20.45
C LEU A 815 21.97 -11.17 21.53
N LEU A 816 23.07 -11.90 21.71
CA LEU A 816 23.16 -12.98 22.68
C LEU A 816 23.04 -12.49 24.13
N ASP A 817 23.48 -11.26 24.41
CA ASP A 817 23.39 -10.64 25.72
C ASP A 817 21.96 -10.14 26.04
N THR A 818 21.22 -9.68 25.03
CA THR A 818 19.94 -8.97 25.20
C THR A 818 18.71 -9.83 24.92
N ALA A 819 18.79 -10.73 23.94
CA ALA A 819 17.63 -11.45 23.44
C ALA A 819 17.04 -12.39 24.48
N ARG A 820 17.87 -12.98 25.37
CA ARG A 820 17.48 -14.00 26.38
C ARG A 820 16.61 -15.14 25.81
N VAL A 821 16.63 -15.30 24.49
CA VAL A 821 15.90 -16.32 23.73
C VAL A 821 16.92 -17.16 22.96
N PRO A 822 16.57 -18.40 22.58
CA PRO A 822 17.40 -19.24 21.75
C PRO A 822 17.78 -18.51 20.46
N ALA A 823 19.08 -18.45 20.17
CA ALA A 823 19.61 -17.76 19.00
C ALA A 823 20.62 -18.65 18.27
N ALA A 824 20.53 -18.66 16.94
CA ALA A 824 21.47 -19.35 16.08
C ALA A 824 22.04 -18.41 15.01
N TRP A 825 23.19 -18.79 14.45
CA TRP A 825 23.85 -18.05 13.37
C TRP A 825 23.84 -18.84 12.06
N ILE A 826 23.56 -18.17 10.94
CA ILE A 826 23.68 -18.72 9.59
C ILE A 826 24.41 -17.71 8.70
N GLY A 827 25.60 -18.03 8.24
CA GLY A 827 26.40 -17.10 7.43
C GLY A 827 27.89 -17.42 7.46
N PRO A 828 28.77 -16.44 7.20
CA PRO A 828 30.21 -16.64 7.27
C PRO A 828 30.69 -17.23 8.59
N ALA A 829 31.88 -17.85 8.58
CA ALA A 829 32.55 -18.26 9.81
C ALA A 829 32.75 -17.04 10.75
N LEU A 830 32.48 -17.25 12.04
CA LEU A 830 32.61 -16.23 13.08
C LEU A 830 33.93 -16.39 13.84
N ASP A 831 34.26 -15.43 14.69
CA ASP A 831 35.34 -15.62 15.64
C ASP A 831 35.03 -16.77 16.63
N PRO A 832 36.06 -17.48 17.15
CA PRO A 832 35.87 -18.65 18.00
C PRO A 832 35.08 -18.38 19.30
N LEU A 833 35.06 -17.14 19.78
CA LEU A 833 34.30 -16.79 20.98
C LEU A 833 32.81 -16.73 20.67
N LEU A 834 32.41 -16.06 19.60
CA LEU A 834 31.02 -16.02 19.15
C LEU A 834 30.52 -17.40 18.75
N GLU A 835 31.33 -18.21 18.06
CA GLU A 835 31.01 -19.60 17.72
C GLU A 835 30.62 -20.41 18.96
N ARG A 836 31.45 -20.39 20.01
CA ARG A 836 31.15 -21.08 21.27
C ARG A 836 29.85 -20.58 21.90
N ARG A 837 29.56 -19.28 21.82
CA ARG A 837 28.34 -18.71 22.41
C ARG A 837 27.08 -19.09 21.64
N PHE A 838 27.14 -19.14 20.31
CA PHE A 838 26.01 -19.61 19.50
C PHE A 838 25.77 -21.11 19.67
N ASN A 839 26.84 -21.93 19.71
CA ASN A 839 26.73 -23.36 20.01
C ASN A 839 26.21 -23.64 21.42
N ALA A 840 26.49 -22.77 22.39
CA ALA A 840 25.86 -22.82 23.72
C ALA A 840 24.40 -22.32 23.75
N SER A 841 23.89 -21.77 22.64
CA SER A 841 22.50 -21.31 22.48
C SER A 841 21.71 -22.27 21.57
N ALA A 842 21.35 -21.88 20.34
CA ALA A 842 20.62 -22.73 19.39
C ALA A 842 21.50 -23.28 18.24
N GLY A 843 22.81 -22.97 18.24
CA GLY A 843 23.78 -23.49 17.28
C GLY A 843 24.25 -22.48 16.23
N MET A 844 25.13 -22.92 15.32
CA MET A 844 25.45 -22.16 14.11
C MET A 844 25.60 -23.06 12.88
N LEU A 845 25.46 -22.43 11.71
CA LEU A 845 25.77 -22.98 10.41
C LEU A 845 26.69 -22.01 9.67
N ALA A 846 27.97 -22.39 9.55
CA ALA A 846 28.95 -21.66 8.75
C ALA A 846 28.80 -22.01 7.26
N LEU A 847 28.66 -21.00 6.41
CA LEU A 847 28.59 -21.16 4.96
C LEU A 847 30.00 -20.97 4.35
N PRO A 848 30.48 -21.94 3.54
CA PRO A 848 31.86 -21.96 3.05
C PRO A 848 32.21 -20.84 2.05
N GLU A 849 31.22 -20.28 1.35
CA GLU A 849 31.42 -19.26 0.29
C GLU A 849 30.53 -18.03 0.52
N THR A 850 30.97 -17.14 1.41
CA THR A 850 30.21 -15.93 1.77
C THR A 850 30.86 -14.64 1.28
N ALA A 851 32.07 -14.72 0.72
CA ALA A 851 32.69 -13.63 -0.03
C ALA A 851 32.48 -13.76 -1.56
N SER A 852 31.45 -14.50 -1.99
CA SER A 852 31.08 -14.67 -3.40
C SER A 852 30.05 -13.61 -3.83
N PRO A 853 30.06 -13.15 -5.11
CA PRO A 853 28.97 -12.36 -5.67
C PRO A 853 27.58 -13.00 -5.50
N ALA A 854 27.51 -14.34 -5.40
CA ALA A 854 26.27 -15.11 -5.21
C ALA A 854 25.92 -15.40 -3.74
N ALA A 855 26.55 -14.73 -2.76
CA ALA A 855 26.36 -15.01 -1.33
C ALA A 855 24.89 -14.89 -0.85
N VAL A 856 24.09 -14.02 -1.48
CA VAL A 856 22.66 -13.87 -1.17
C VAL A 856 21.85 -15.12 -1.57
N ASP A 857 22.14 -15.69 -2.74
CA ASP A 857 21.51 -16.90 -3.25
C ASP A 857 21.95 -18.12 -2.44
N ALA A 858 23.24 -18.21 -2.09
CA ALA A 858 23.76 -19.25 -1.21
C ALA A 858 23.05 -19.23 0.15
N LEU A 859 22.87 -18.06 0.76
CA LEU A 859 22.16 -17.91 2.04
C LEU A 859 20.68 -18.29 1.92
N TYR A 860 19.99 -17.84 0.87
CA TYR A 860 18.59 -18.19 0.63
C TYR A 860 18.40 -19.70 0.40
N LEU A 861 19.27 -20.33 -0.40
CA LEU A 861 19.26 -21.77 -0.64
C LEU A 861 19.58 -22.54 0.64
N ALA A 862 20.53 -22.08 1.47
CA ALA A 862 20.81 -22.68 2.76
C ALA A 862 19.58 -22.71 3.68
N PHE A 863 18.82 -21.61 3.74
CA PHE A 863 17.52 -21.60 4.45
C PHE A 863 16.55 -22.62 3.87
N CYS A 864 16.41 -22.67 2.54
CA CYS A 864 15.48 -23.58 1.88
C CYS A 864 15.82 -25.05 2.16
N HIS A 865 17.08 -25.43 2.04
CA HIS A 865 17.54 -26.79 2.30
C HIS A 865 17.41 -27.16 3.78
N LEU A 866 17.75 -26.25 4.69
CA LEU A 866 17.62 -26.49 6.14
C LEU A 866 16.16 -26.69 6.54
N LEU A 867 15.23 -25.88 6.03
CA LEU A 867 13.79 -26.00 6.31
C LEU A 867 13.18 -27.24 5.65
N ALA A 868 13.58 -27.60 4.42
CA ALA A 868 13.16 -28.84 3.77
C ALA A 868 13.64 -30.08 4.54
N ALA A 869 14.89 -30.08 5.01
CA ALA A 869 15.45 -31.17 5.79
C ALA A 869 14.82 -31.27 7.20
N ALA A 870 14.46 -30.15 7.81
CA ALA A 870 13.68 -30.13 9.04
C ALA A 870 12.30 -30.79 8.82
N TRP A 871 11.64 -30.51 7.70
CA TRP A 871 10.42 -31.20 7.29
C TRP A 871 10.64 -32.70 7.09
N GLN A 872 11.73 -33.13 6.43
CA GLN A 872 12.02 -34.56 6.23
C GLN A 872 12.23 -35.29 7.56
N SER A 873 12.84 -34.63 8.54
CA SER A 873 13.05 -35.17 9.89
C SER A 873 11.73 -35.39 10.62
N ARG A 874 10.70 -34.58 10.33
CA ARG A 874 9.35 -34.69 10.91
C ARG A 874 8.41 -35.60 10.12
N ASP A 875 8.42 -35.47 8.80
CA ASP A 875 7.60 -36.18 7.83
C ASP A 875 8.40 -36.34 6.52
N TRP A 876 8.97 -37.53 6.34
CA TRP A 876 9.83 -37.82 5.22
C TRP A 876 9.16 -37.58 3.85
N GLY A 877 7.87 -37.94 3.71
CA GLY A 877 7.15 -37.82 2.45
C GLY A 877 6.96 -36.35 2.04
N ARG A 878 6.54 -35.50 2.98
CA ARG A 878 6.35 -34.06 2.73
C ARG A 878 7.68 -33.33 2.54
N GLY A 879 8.67 -33.63 3.37
CA GLY A 879 10.00 -33.05 3.21
C GLY A 879 10.67 -33.45 1.90
N ARG A 880 10.42 -34.66 1.39
CA ARG A 880 10.90 -35.09 0.08
C ARG A 880 10.33 -34.24 -1.05
N ILE A 881 9.04 -33.90 -1.04
CA ILE A 881 8.41 -33.02 -2.04
C ILE A 881 9.15 -31.66 -2.10
N LEU A 882 9.41 -31.05 -0.94
CA LEU A 882 10.13 -29.78 -0.86
C LEU A 882 11.56 -29.90 -1.42
N SER A 883 12.29 -30.96 -1.07
CA SER A 883 13.64 -31.18 -1.59
C SER A 883 13.67 -31.49 -3.08
N ASP A 884 12.68 -32.21 -3.61
CA ASP A 884 12.58 -32.51 -5.04
C ASP A 884 12.37 -31.23 -5.86
N HIS A 885 11.63 -30.24 -5.34
CA HIS A 885 11.58 -28.91 -5.96
C HIS A 885 12.93 -28.18 -5.96
N LEU A 886 13.70 -28.26 -4.88
CA LEU A 886 15.02 -27.61 -4.80
C LEU A 886 16.04 -28.26 -5.76
N ARG A 887 15.92 -29.57 -5.99
CA ARG A 887 16.75 -30.32 -6.95
C ARG A 887 16.55 -29.90 -8.42
N LEU A 888 15.51 -29.13 -8.73
CA LEU A 888 15.29 -28.58 -10.07
C LEU A 888 16.18 -27.36 -10.36
N LEU A 889 16.94 -26.85 -9.39
CA LEU A 889 17.77 -25.67 -9.58
C LEU A 889 18.72 -25.77 -10.80
N PRO A 890 19.48 -26.86 -11.03
CA PRO A 890 20.37 -26.96 -12.18
C PRO A 890 19.63 -26.90 -13.52
N GLU A 891 18.53 -27.66 -13.65
CA GLU A 891 17.67 -27.64 -14.85
C GLU A 891 17.07 -26.25 -15.07
N THR A 892 16.62 -25.60 -14.00
CA THR A 892 16.03 -24.25 -14.05
C THR A 892 17.05 -23.22 -14.50
N LEU A 893 18.27 -23.25 -13.95
CA LEU A 893 19.33 -22.32 -14.35
C LEU A 893 19.76 -22.55 -15.79
N HIS A 894 19.90 -23.81 -16.22
CA HIS A 894 20.21 -24.13 -17.61
C HIS A 894 19.12 -23.63 -18.57
N ALA A 895 17.84 -23.82 -18.22
CA ALA A 895 16.73 -23.33 -19.01
C ALA A 895 16.72 -21.80 -19.11
N VAL A 896 16.96 -21.08 -18.01
CA VAL A 896 16.91 -19.61 -17.97
C VAL A 896 18.14 -18.99 -18.65
N LEU A 897 19.34 -19.46 -18.34
CA LEU A 897 20.59 -18.90 -18.86
C LEU A 897 20.82 -19.24 -20.34
N GLY A 898 20.32 -20.39 -20.80
CA GLY A 898 20.43 -20.83 -22.20
C GLY A 898 19.35 -20.27 -23.14
N ASP A 899 18.39 -19.48 -22.64
CA ASP A 899 17.23 -19.06 -23.44
C ASP A 899 17.50 -17.76 -24.22
N ALA A 900 17.71 -17.91 -25.52
CA ALA A 900 17.96 -16.79 -26.43
C ALA A 900 16.78 -15.81 -26.53
N ALA A 901 15.54 -16.26 -26.30
CA ALA A 901 14.35 -15.41 -26.39
C ALA A 901 14.24 -14.47 -25.19
N LEU A 902 14.54 -14.95 -23.98
CA LEU A 902 14.66 -14.15 -22.76
C LEU A 902 15.75 -13.08 -22.93
N HIS A 903 16.92 -13.48 -23.42
CA HIS A 903 18.01 -12.54 -23.67
C HIS A 903 17.62 -11.45 -24.68
N ALA A 904 17.06 -11.85 -25.83
CA ALA A 904 16.58 -10.90 -26.83
C ALA A 904 15.45 -9.99 -26.29
N GLY A 905 14.56 -10.52 -25.45
CA GLY A 905 13.50 -9.76 -24.79
C GLY A 905 14.04 -8.72 -23.81
N LEU A 906 15.05 -9.08 -23.00
CA LEU A 906 15.73 -8.16 -22.09
C LEU A 906 16.49 -7.07 -22.86
N ALA A 907 17.31 -7.45 -23.84
CA ALA A 907 18.08 -6.53 -24.66
C ALA A 907 17.17 -5.57 -25.44
N GLY A 908 16.08 -6.08 -26.03
CA GLY A 908 15.06 -5.28 -26.69
C GLY A 908 14.38 -4.30 -25.74
N CYS A 909 13.99 -4.75 -24.55
CA CYS A 909 13.38 -3.91 -23.52
C CYS A 909 14.32 -2.77 -23.08
N LEU A 910 15.57 -3.08 -22.76
CA LEU A 910 16.53 -2.08 -22.27
C LEU A 910 16.95 -1.12 -23.39
N GLY A 911 17.20 -1.62 -24.61
CA GLY A 911 17.53 -0.80 -25.76
C GLY A 911 16.41 0.17 -26.17
N ALA A 912 15.15 -0.28 -26.12
CA ALA A 912 13.98 0.56 -26.42
C ALA A 912 13.67 1.59 -25.32
N ASN A 913 14.21 1.40 -24.11
CA ASN A 913 14.00 2.29 -22.97
C ASN A 913 15.30 2.97 -22.51
N ARG A 914 16.35 2.97 -23.33
CA ARG A 914 17.67 3.55 -23.01
C ARG A 914 17.65 5.01 -22.58
N ALA A 915 16.62 5.77 -22.95
CA ALA A 915 16.47 7.17 -22.57
C ALA A 915 15.97 7.34 -21.12
N TYR A 916 15.33 6.34 -20.50
CA TYR A 916 14.91 6.41 -19.11
C TYR A 916 16.10 6.36 -18.15
N THR A 917 16.08 7.21 -17.13
CA THR A 917 17.10 7.25 -16.06
C THR A 917 16.61 6.58 -14.78
N THR A 918 15.31 6.33 -14.67
CA THR A 918 14.66 5.78 -13.48
C THR A 918 13.69 4.67 -13.86
N ALA A 919 13.54 3.69 -12.97
CA ALA A 919 12.51 2.66 -13.08
C ALA A 919 11.98 2.24 -11.70
N PHE A 920 10.75 1.74 -11.67
CA PHE A 920 10.24 0.96 -10.55
C PHE A 920 10.29 -0.52 -10.87
N TYR A 921 10.81 -1.31 -9.93
CA TYR A 921 10.59 -2.75 -9.91
C TYR A 921 9.41 -3.05 -8.98
N ILE A 922 8.36 -3.67 -9.51
CA ILE A 922 7.14 -3.97 -8.78
C ILE A 922 6.94 -5.47 -8.74
N GLY A 923 6.99 -6.05 -7.55
CA GLY A 923 6.97 -7.51 -7.40
C GLY A 923 6.25 -8.01 -6.16
N ALA A 924 6.25 -9.34 -6.03
CA ALA A 924 5.70 -10.01 -4.86
C ALA A 924 6.46 -9.60 -3.58
N PRO A 925 5.80 -9.67 -2.40
CA PRO A 925 6.49 -9.45 -1.13
C PRO A 925 7.70 -10.41 -1.02
N GLY A 926 8.91 -9.87 -0.83
CA GLY A 926 10.14 -10.66 -0.83
C GLY A 926 11.40 -9.80 -0.96
N GLY A 927 12.55 -10.46 -1.06
CA GLY A 927 13.85 -9.80 -1.20
C GLY A 927 14.23 -9.40 -2.61
N SER A 928 13.55 -9.93 -3.64
CA SER A 928 13.93 -9.74 -5.04
C SER A 928 14.04 -8.28 -5.42
N GLY A 929 13.13 -7.40 -4.96
CA GLY A 929 13.23 -5.97 -5.23
C GLY A 929 14.51 -5.32 -4.70
N LEU A 930 14.96 -5.68 -3.50
CA LEU A 930 16.23 -5.18 -2.95
C LEU A 930 17.44 -5.66 -3.76
N PHE A 931 17.34 -6.86 -4.34
CA PHE A 931 18.38 -7.39 -5.21
C PHE A 931 18.39 -6.68 -6.57
N TRP A 932 17.23 -6.46 -7.20
CA TRP A 932 17.11 -5.67 -8.43
C TRP A 932 17.71 -4.27 -8.27
N GLU A 933 17.41 -3.61 -7.16
CA GLU A 933 17.99 -2.31 -6.82
C GLU A 933 19.53 -2.37 -6.70
N ASP A 934 20.06 -3.38 -6.02
CA ASP A 934 21.50 -3.55 -5.82
C ASP A 934 22.23 -3.91 -7.14
N ALA A 935 21.66 -4.78 -7.97
CA ALA A 935 22.19 -5.14 -9.28
C ALA A 935 22.30 -3.92 -10.22
N PHE A 936 21.23 -3.13 -10.34
CA PHE A 936 21.22 -1.92 -11.17
C PHE A 936 22.03 -0.76 -10.58
N ALA A 937 22.23 -0.72 -9.26
CA ALA A 937 23.16 0.22 -8.65
C ALA A 937 24.60 -0.11 -9.01
N ARG A 938 25.02 -1.39 -8.96
CA ARG A 938 26.41 -1.79 -9.25
C ARG A 938 26.80 -1.68 -10.72
N HIS A 939 25.85 -1.92 -11.63
CA HIS A 939 26.16 -2.14 -13.05
C HIS A 939 25.25 -1.37 -14.02
N GLY A 940 24.01 -1.06 -13.64
CA GLY A 940 23.05 -0.47 -14.58
C GLY A 940 23.23 1.04 -14.75
N ARG A 941 22.57 1.64 -15.75
CA ARG A 941 22.40 3.11 -15.91
C ARG A 941 21.13 3.62 -15.21
N LEU A 942 20.09 2.79 -15.18
CA LEU A 942 18.83 3.13 -14.54
C LEU A 942 18.92 3.10 -13.00
N VAL A 943 18.31 4.07 -12.34
CA VAL A 943 18.04 4.03 -10.90
C VAL A 943 16.75 3.24 -10.70
N VAL A 944 16.87 2.02 -10.18
CA VAL A 944 15.72 1.15 -9.88
C VAL A 944 15.32 1.32 -8.43
N VAL A 945 14.04 1.64 -8.18
CA VAL A 945 13.45 1.68 -6.83
C VAL A 945 12.41 0.57 -6.70
N PRO A 946 12.54 -0.35 -5.71
CA PRO A 946 11.63 -1.47 -5.58
C PRO A 946 10.38 -1.11 -4.77
N HIS A 947 9.24 -1.66 -5.19
CA HIS A 947 7.97 -1.61 -4.47
C HIS A 947 7.34 -3.01 -4.43
N VAL A 948 6.71 -3.35 -3.32
CA VAL A 948 5.85 -4.54 -3.28
C VAL A 948 4.46 -4.21 -3.80
N PHE A 949 3.74 -5.21 -4.27
CA PHE A 949 2.34 -5.05 -4.68
C PHE A 949 1.54 -4.29 -3.60
N GLY A 950 0.92 -3.18 -4.00
CA GLY A 950 0.08 -2.28 -3.23
C GLY A 950 0.73 -0.96 -2.84
N GLU A 951 2.04 -0.93 -2.67
CA GLU A 951 2.74 0.28 -2.23
C GLU A 951 2.67 1.38 -3.29
N ALA A 952 2.70 0.99 -4.57
CA ALA A 952 2.67 1.90 -5.71
C ALA A 952 1.48 2.88 -5.70
N ALA A 953 0.32 2.44 -5.22
CA ALA A 953 -0.89 3.27 -5.13
C ALA A 953 -0.77 4.41 -4.10
N HIS A 954 0.19 4.35 -3.19
CA HIS A 954 0.33 5.29 -2.08
C HIS A 954 1.36 6.40 -2.31
N GLY A 955 2.13 6.39 -3.39
CA GLY A 955 3.13 7.41 -3.70
C GLY A 955 3.69 7.29 -5.12
N PRO A 956 4.35 6.17 -5.47
CA PRO A 956 5.11 6.00 -6.72
C PRO A 956 4.35 6.37 -8.00
N ILE A 957 3.05 6.13 -8.06
CA ILE A 957 2.22 6.41 -9.24
C ILE A 957 2.21 7.88 -9.70
N VAL A 958 2.63 8.82 -8.83
CA VAL A 958 2.80 10.23 -9.17
C VAL A 958 3.91 10.46 -10.19
N THR A 959 4.78 9.49 -10.46
CA THR A 959 5.86 9.61 -11.46
C THR A 959 5.48 9.14 -12.87
N VAL A 960 4.24 8.69 -13.06
CA VAL A 960 3.74 8.24 -14.35
C VAL A 960 3.15 9.41 -15.15
N ASP A 961 3.58 9.60 -16.39
CA ASP A 961 2.88 10.49 -17.32
C ASP A 961 1.66 9.79 -17.93
N SER A 962 0.47 10.33 -17.70
CA SER A 962 -0.79 9.76 -18.21
C SER A 962 -1.23 10.31 -19.56
N ARG A 963 -0.41 11.09 -20.26
CA ARG A 963 -0.74 11.63 -21.60
C ARG A 963 -0.33 10.66 -22.70
N ALA A 964 -1.21 9.73 -23.04
CA ALA A 964 -0.94 8.70 -24.05
C ALA A 964 -0.50 9.30 -25.40
N ALA A 965 -1.18 10.35 -25.88
CA ALA A 965 -0.90 11.00 -27.16
C ALA A 965 0.50 11.62 -27.28
N GLN A 966 1.08 12.07 -26.17
CA GLN A 966 2.42 12.66 -26.14
C GLN A 966 3.50 11.59 -26.00
N LYS A 967 3.15 10.43 -25.46
CA LYS A 967 4.08 9.36 -25.12
C LYS A 967 4.20 8.31 -26.23
N TYR A 968 3.07 7.90 -26.80
CA TYR A 968 2.99 6.76 -27.71
C TYR A 968 2.62 7.16 -29.13
N ILE A 969 2.94 6.29 -30.09
CA ILE A 969 2.61 6.50 -31.51
C ILE A 969 1.12 6.15 -31.74
N PRO A 970 0.27 7.11 -32.17
CA PRO A 970 -1.11 6.82 -32.54
C PRO A 970 -1.17 6.00 -33.84
N LEU A 971 -2.12 5.08 -33.93
CA LEU A 971 -2.45 4.42 -35.19
C LEU A 971 -3.29 5.37 -36.04
N GLU A 972 -2.69 5.82 -37.14
CA GLU A 972 -3.31 6.67 -38.16
C GLU A 972 -3.34 5.94 -39.51
N LYS A 973 -3.84 6.60 -40.56
CA LYS A 973 -3.78 6.04 -41.91
C LYS A 973 -2.34 5.66 -42.26
N ARG A 974 -2.17 4.50 -42.88
CA ARG A 974 -0.85 3.95 -43.21
C ARG A 974 0.01 4.95 -43.99
N GLU A 975 -0.57 5.68 -44.93
CA GLU A 975 0.10 6.74 -45.70
C GLU A 975 0.79 7.79 -44.80
N ILE A 976 0.09 8.27 -43.77
CA ILE A 976 0.60 9.26 -42.82
C ILE A 976 1.73 8.66 -41.98
N MET A 977 1.56 7.42 -41.51
CA MET A 977 2.59 6.75 -40.72
C MET A 977 3.85 6.46 -41.54
N VAL A 978 3.71 6.11 -42.82
CA VAL A 978 4.84 5.87 -43.72
C VAL A 978 5.59 7.18 -44.02
N GLU A 979 4.87 8.30 -44.17
CA GLU A 979 5.48 9.62 -44.32
C GLU A 979 6.27 10.03 -43.07
N ALA A 980 5.74 9.75 -41.87
CA ALA A 980 6.36 10.13 -40.61
C ALA A 980 7.53 9.21 -40.18
N TYR A 981 7.42 7.89 -40.39
CA TYR A 981 8.33 6.89 -39.80
C TYR A 981 9.02 5.98 -40.81
N GLY A 982 8.68 6.08 -42.09
CA GLY A 982 9.23 5.26 -43.17
C GLY A 982 8.52 3.92 -43.37
N ALA A 983 8.52 3.44 -44.61
CA ALA A 983 7.76 2.25 -45.02
C ALA A 983 8.23 0.96 -44.33
N GLU A 984 9.53 0.80 -44.11
CA GLU A 984 10.11 -0.39 -43.47
C GLU A 984 9.74 -0.49 -41.99
N THR A 985 9.82 0.64 -41.27
CA THR A 985 9.42 0.73 -39.85
C THR A 985 7.95 0.39 -39.66
N VAL A 986 7.07 0.96 -40.49
CA VAL A 986 5.63 0.69 -40.44
C VAL A 986 5.34 -0.77 -40.76
N ALA A 987 5.98 -1.33 -41.80
CA ALA A 987 5.82 -2.75 -42.14
C ALA A 987 6.30 -3.69 -41.01
N ARG A 988 7.33 -3.29 -40.26
CA ARG A 988 7.78 -4.00 -39.06
C ARG A 988 6.74 -3.93 -37.95
N TRP A 989 6.17 -2.76 -37.67
CA TRP A 989 5.08 -2.64 -36.68
C TRP A 989 3.83 -3.44 -37.06
N GLU A 990 3.44 -3.43 -38.34
CA GLU A 990 2.33 -4.25 -38.85
C GLU A 990 2.57 -5.74 -38.58
N ARG A 991 3.80 -6.22 -38.77
CA ARG A 991 4.19 -7.61 -38.50
C ARG A 991 4.22 -7.92 -37.01
N ASP A 992 4.97 -7.13 -36.24
CA ASP A 992 5.37 -7.48 -34.88
C ASP A 992 4.33 -7.06 -33.83
N LEU A 993 3.61 -5.97 -34.08
CA LEU A 993 2.64 -5.37 -33.14
C LEU A 993 1.18 -5.58 -33.57
N LEU A 994 0.89 -5.73 -34.86
CA LEU A 994 -0.49 -5.92 -35.37
C LEU A 994 -0.77 -7.35 -35.83
N GLY A 995 0.18 -8.28 -35.67
CA GLY A 995 0.02 -9.68 -36.04
C GLY A 995 -0.05 -9.90 -37.56
N GLY A 996 0.61 -9.05 -38.33
CA GLY A 996 0.62 -9.08 -39.80
C GLY A 996 -0.56 -8.37 -40.48
N ILE A 997 -1.47 -7.77 -39.71
CA ILE A 997 -2.57 -6.96 -40.23
C ILE A 997 -2.04 -5.55 -40.57
N THR A 998 -2.46 -4.98 -41.70
CA THR A 998 -2.08 -3.61 -42.05
C THR A 998 -2.69 -2.61 -41.08
N VAL A 999 -2.08 -1.44 -40.92
CA VAL A 999 -2.63 -0.40 -40.03
C VAL A 999 -4.05 0.00 -40.43
N ASP A 1000 -4.30 0.14 -41.73
CA ASP A 1000 -5.60 0.53 -42.25
C ASP A 1000 -6.66 -0.54 -41.97
N ASP A 1001 -6.33 -1.82 -42.16
CA ASP A 1001 -7.25 -2.93 -41.88
C ASP A 1001 -7.50 -3.11 -40.37
N PHE A 1002 -6.49 -2.85 -39.53
CA PHE A 1002 -6.60 -2.95 -38.08
C PHE A 1002 -7.69 -2.02 -37.52
N SER A 1003 -7.89 -0.85 -38.14
CA SER A 1003 -8.95 0.09 -37.75
C SER A 1003 -10.37 -0.48 -37.84
N THR A 1004 -10.56 -1.58 -38.60
CA THR A 1004 -11.85 -2.25 -38.78
C THR A 1004 -12.05 -3.45 -37.84
N VAL A 1005 -11.02 -3.82 -37.07
CA VAL A 1005 -11.04 -4.99 -36.20
C VAL A 1005 -11.89 -4.72 -34.96
N ALA A 1006 -12.98 -5.48 -34.79
CA ALA A 1006 -13.90 -5.31 -33.67
C ALA A 1006 -13.33 -5.78 -32.31
N GLN A 1007 -12.34 -6.68 -32.31
CA GLN A 1007 -11.67 -7.21 -31.11
C GLN A 1007 -10.21 -7.56 -31.42
N LEU A 1008 -9.29 -7.19 -30.53
CA LEU A 1008 -7.87 -7.54 -30.63
C LEU A 1008 -7.68 -9.03 -30.92
N PRO A 1009 -6.78 -9.39 -31.87
CA PRO A 1009 -6.41 -10.77 -32.09
C PRO A 1009 -5.90 -11.43 -30.81
N LYS A 1010 -6.39 -12.63 -30.50
CA LYS A 1010 -5.97 -13.36 -29.30
C LYS A 1010 -4.50 -13.76 -29.42
N GLY A 1011 -3.73 -13.50 -28.38
CA GLY A 1011 -2.32 -13.91 -28.28
C GLY A 1011 -1.33 -12.91 -28.87
N LEU A 1012 -1.79 -11.73 -29.30
CA LEU A 1012 -0.95 -10.66 -29.80
C LEU A 1012 -0.29 -9.89 -28.63
N PHE A 1013 1.02 -10.03 -28.48
CA PHE A 1013 1.79 -9.44 -27.39
C PHE A 1013 3.20 -9.06 -27.85
N PRO A 1014 3.68 -7.82 -27.62
CA PRO A 1014 2.89 -6.66 -27.19
C PRO A 1014 1.80 -6.29 -28.21
N SER A 1015 0.72 -5.66 -27.76
CA SER A 1015 -0.44 -5.29 -28.60
C SER A 1015 -0.72 -3.79 -28.54
N PRO A 1016 -1.42 -3.23 -29.54
CA PRO A 1016 -1.95 -1.88 -29.46
C PRO A 1016 -2.95 -1.78 -28.31
N PHE A 1017 -3.00 -0.62 -27.68
CA PHE A 1017 -3.96 -0.34 -26.62
C PHE A 1017 -4.83 0.86 -27.01
N PHE A 1018 -6.02 0.92 -26.45
CA PHE A 1018 -6.98 1.98 -26.74
C PHE A 1018 -6.97 3.01 -25.61
N ALA A 1019 -6.73 4.27 -25.95
CA ALA A 1019 -6.70 5.39 -25.02
C ALA A 1019 -7.33 6.62 -25.68
N GLU A 1020 -8.06 7.44 -24.93
CA GLU A 1020 -8.51 8.77 -25.41
C GLU A 1020 -9.20 8.75 -26.79
N GLY A 1021 -9.93 7.68 -27.12
CA GLY A 1021 -10.65 7.54 -28.40
C GLY A 1021 -9.82 7.03 -29.59
N HIS A 1022 -8.53 6.71 -29.39
CA HIS A 1022 -7.60 6.30 -30.43
C HIS A 1022 -6.87 5.01 -30.04
N TRP A 1023 -6.42 4.26 -31.04
CA TRP A 1023 -5.49 3.16 -30.83
C TRP A 1023 -4.05 3.68 -30.85
N TYR A 1024 -3.21 3.16 -29.97
CA TYR A 1024 -1.79 3.50 -29.90
C TYR A 1024 -0.95 2.24 -29.99
N LEU A 1025 0.16 2.32 -30.71
CA LEU A 1025 1.24 1.35 -30.61
C LEU A 1025 1.97 1.58 -29.28
N PRO A 1026 2.37 0.52 -28.55
CA PRO A 1026 3.16 0.66 -27.33
C PRO A 1026 4.64 0.97 -27.65
N VAL A 1027 4.87 1.93 -28.53
CA VAL A 1027 6.17 2.42 -29.00
C VAL A 1027 6.26 3.90 -28.61
N LEU A 1028 7.38 4.30 -28.03
CA LEU A 1028 7.60 5.69 -27.65
C LEU A 1028 7.79 6.54 -28.90
N ARG A 1029 7.33 7.78 -28.83
CA ARG A 1029 7.69 8.78 -29.83
C ARG A 1029 9.14 9.21 -29.62
N ASP A 1030 9.83 9.52 -30.71
CA ASP A 1030 11.25 9.93 -30.67
C ASP A 1030 11.44 11.28 -29.95
N ASP A 1031 10.41 12.13 -29.91
CA ASP A 1031 10.40 13.44 -29.26
C ASP A 1031 9.93 13.43 -27.80
N TYR A 1032 9.65 12.25 -27.24
CA TYR A 1032 9.14 12.13 -25.87
C TYR A 1032 10.22 12.34 -24.80
N ASP A 1033 9.98 13.24 -23.85
CA ASP A 1033 10.89 13.47 -22.72
C ASP A 1033 10.67 12.44 -21.60
N THR A 1034 11.52 11.42 -21.56
CA THR A 1034 11.49 10.36 -20.55
C THR A 1034 11.74 10.85 -19.13
N ARG A 1035 12.26 12.07 -18.91
CA ARG A 1035 12.44 12.65 -17.57
C ARG A 1035 11.12 13.03 -16.89
N GLN A 1036 10.04 13.11 -17.67
CA GLN A 1036 8.70 13.38 -17.15
C GLN A 1036 7.96 12.10 -16.71
N ASP A 1037 8.63 10.94 -16.78
CA ASP A 1037 7.99 9.63 -16.63
C ASP A 1037 8.94 8.62 -16.01
N ASN A 1038 8.39 7.48 -15.62
CA ASN A 1038 9.16 6.41 -15.01
C ASN A 1038 8.83 5.06 -15.65
N LEU A 1039 9.87 4.27 -15.95
CA LEU A 1039 9.70 2.93 -16.49
C LEU A 1039 9.18 1.98 -15.40
N ILE A 1040 8.19 1.15 -15.71
CA ILE A 1040 7.62 0.19 -14.77
C ILE A 1040 8.01 -1.23 -15.17
N LEU A 1041 8.87 -1.86 -14.38
CA LEU A 1041 9.23 -3.27 -14.47
C LEU A 1041 8.31 -4.06 -13.52
N LEU A 1042 7.29 -4.72 -14.06
CA LEU A 1042 6.32 -5.48 -13.28
C LEU A 1042 6.66 -6.98 -13.32
N ASP A 1043 6.94 -7.57 -12.17
CA ASP A 1043 7.19 -9.00 -12.01
C ASP A 1043 5.90 -9.77 -11.76
N ALA A 1044 5.36 -10.38 -12.81
CA ALA A 1044 4.20 -11.26 -12.77
C ALA A 1044 4.60 -12.75 -12.84
N SER A 1045 5.84 -13.11 -12.46
CA SER A 1045 6.35 -14.47 -12.57
C SER A 1045 5.78 -15.43 -11.51
N SER A 1046 5.39 -14.96 -10.32
CA SER A 1046 4.90 -15.86 -9.26
C SER A 1046 3.44 -16.25 -9.49
N GLN A 1047 3.15 -17.54 -9.54
CA GLN A 1047 1.80 -18.08 -9.70
C GLN A 1047 0.92 -17.72 -8.50
N ARG A 1048 1.51 -17.76 -7.29
CA ARG A 1048 0.81 -17.48 -6.04
C ARG A 1048 0.28 -16.04 -5.97
N HIS A 1049 1.05 -15.09 -6.49
CA HIS A 1049 0.73 -13.66 -6.45
C HIS A 1049 0.30 -13.09 -7.81
N PHE A 1050 0.00 -13.94 -8.80
CA PHE A 1050 -0.32 -13.51 -10.16
C PHE A 1050 -1.50 -12.51 -10.21
N ASN A 1051 -2.55 -12.74 -9.43
CA ASN A 1051 -3.69 -11.82 -9.35
C ASN A 1051 -3.31 -10.45 -8.78
N LEU A 1052 -2.38 -10.39 -7.82
CA LEU A 1052 -1.87 -9.11 -7.30
C LEU A 1052 -1.07 -8.36 -8.37
N ALA A 1053 -0.32 -9.07 -9.22
CA ALA A 1053 0.36 -8.46 -10.36
C ALA A 1053 -0.65 -7.91 -11.39
N LEU A 1054 -1.78 -8.59 -11.61
CA LEU A 1054 -2.86 -8.08 -12.46
C LEU A 1054 -3.54 -6.83 -11.88
N ASP A 1055 -3.67 -6.75 -10.55
CA ASP A 1055 -4.17 -5.56 -9.87
C ASP A 1055 -3.22 -4.36 -10.11
N GLU A 1056 -1.91 -4.55 -9.94
CA GLU A 1056 -0.91 -3.51 -10.24
C GLU A 1056 -0.92 -3.11 -11.71
N LEU A 1057 -0.97 -4.09 -12.61
CA LEU A 1057 -1.06 -3.82 -14.04
C LEU A 1057 -2.29 -2.96 -14.36
N SER A 1058 -3.42 -3.22 -13.71
CA SER A 1058 -4.63 -2.42 -13.89
C SER A 1058 -4.42 -0.98 -13.39
N VAL A 1059 -3.75 -0.82 -12.25
CA VAL A 1059 -3.41 0.49 -11.66
C VAL A 1059 -2.52 1.32 -12.60
N PHE A 1060 -1.44 0.74 -13.12
CA PHE A 1060 -0.52 1.42 -14.02
C PHE A 1060 -1.06 1.58 -15.45
N GLY A 1061 -1.72 0.54 -15.96
CA GLY A 1061 -2.19 0.47 -17.32
C GLY A 1061 -3.32 1.45 -17.63
N CYS A 1062 -4.25 1.68 -16.69
CA CYS A 1062 -5.28 2.72 -16.84
C CYS A 1062 -4.73 4.16 -16.82
N ARG A 1063 -3.44 4.33 -16.50
CA ARG A 1063 -2.70 5.60 -16.53
C ARG A 1063 -1.65 5.62 -17.64
N TYR A 1064 -1.70 4.67 -18.56
CA TYR A 1064 -0.84 4.63 -19.74
C TYR A 1064 0.66 4.59 -19.42
N ALA A 1065 1.03 3.95 -18.29
CA ALA A 1065 2.43 3.78 -17.88
C ALA A 1065 3.24 3.00 -18.91
N ARG A 1066 4.54 3.29 -19.03
CA ARG A 1066 5.47 2.51 -19.85
C ARG A 1066 5.81 1.21 -19.12
N LEU A 1067 5.15 0.12 -19.52
CA LEU A 1067 5.20 -1.16 -18.81
C LEU A 1067 6.11 -2.19 -19.52
N ALA A 1068 6.95 -2.86 -18.75
CA ALA A 1068 7.62 -4.10 -19.13
C ALA A 1068 7.24 -5.18 -18.12
N VAL A 1069 6.68 -6.29 -18.60
CA VAL A 1069 6.14 -7.35 -17.73
C VAL A 1069 7.03 -8.58 -17.79
N ILE A 1070 7.57 -8.99 -16.64
CA ILE A 1070 8.33 -10.23 -16.48
C ILE A 1070 7.33 -11.33 -16.12
N ILE A 1071 7.26 -12.40 -16.92
CA ILE A 1071 6.26 -13.45 -16.75
C ILE A 1071 6.83 -14.80 -17.15
N GLN A 1072 6.41 -15.88 -16.47
CA GLN A 1072 6.75 -17.22 -16.93
C GLN A 1072 6.05 -17.54 -18.27
N SER A 1073 6.77 -18.17 -19.19
CA SER A 1073 6.25 -18.56 -20.52
C SER A 1073 4.97 -19.39 -20.45
N ALA A 1074 4.86 -20.30 -19.47
CA ALA A 1074 3.65 -21.09 -19.25
C ALA A 1074 2.47 -20.29 -18.70
N LEU A 1075 2.72 -19.27 -17.86
CA LEU A 1075 1.66 -18.40 -17.32
C LEU A 1075 1.04 -17.53 -18.41
N GLY A 1076 1.82 -17.09 -19.40
CA GLY A 1076 1.35 -16.32 -20.56
C GLY A 1076 0.17 -16.96 -21.31
N ARG A 1077 0.02 -18.29 -21.22
CA ARG A 1077 -1.02 -19.07 -21.93
C ARG A 1077 -2.33 -19.23 -21.15
N ARG A 1078 -2.42 -18.77 -19.91
CA ARG A 1078 -3.63 -18.90 -19.08
C ARG A 1078 -4.77 -18.00 -19.60
N PRO A 1079 -6.04 -18.39 -19.46
CA PRO A 1079 -7.17 -17.53 -19.86
C PRO A 1079 -7.18 -16.16 -19.16
N GLU A 1080 -6.66 -16.11 -17.93
CA GLU A 1080 -6.55 -14.91 -17.10
C GLU A 1080 -5.62 -13.84 -17.72
N THR A 1081 -4.71 -14.23 -18.62
CA THR A 1081 -3.82 -13.29 -19.33
C THR A 1081 -4.53 -12.45 -20.38
N GLY A 1082 -5.81 -12.71 -20.66
CA GLY A 1082 -6.62 -11.84 -21.51
C GLY A 1082 -6.66 -10.39 -21.02
N ALA A 1083 -6.52 -10.16 -19.71
CA ALA A 1083 -6.43 -8.82 -19.13
C ALA A 1083 -5.16 -8.04 -19.57
N LEU A 1084 -4.10 -8.76 -20.00
CA LEU A 1084 -2.84 -8.16 -20.44
C LEU A 1084 -2.96 -7.53 -21.84
N GLN A 1085 -3.89 -7.97 -22.68
CA GLN A 1085 -3.97 -7.56 -24.11
C GLN A 1085 -4.39 -6.10 -24.32
N VAL A 1086 -5.05 -5.50 -23.32
CA VAL A 1086 -5.62 -4.14 -23.44
C VAL A 1086 -4.78 -3.08 -22.74
N GLN A 1087 -3.62 -3.47 -22.21
CA GLN A 1087 -2.76 -2.62 -21.40
C GLN A 1087 -1.60 -2.08 -22.25
N PRO A 1088 -1.02 -0.92 -21.90
CA PRO A 1088 0.11 -0.29 -22.60
C PRO A 1088 1.45 -1.02 -22.32
N ILE A 1089 1.47 -2.33 -22.51
CA ILE A 1089 2.65 -3.17 -22.29
C ILE A 1089 3.56 -3.04 -23.49
N SER A 1090 4.76 -2.50 -23.25
CA SER A 1090 5.78 -2.34 -24.27
C SER A 1090 6.59 -3.60 -24.53
N HIS A 1091 6.85 -4.39 -23.49
CA HIS A 1091 7.68 -5.58 -23.57
C HIS A 1091 7.15 -6.68 -22.65
N PHE A 1092 7.20 -7.92 -23.15
CA PHE A 1092 7.01 -9.12 -22.37
C PHE A 1092 8.35 -9.83 -22.25
N ILE A 1093 8.88 -9.88 -21.04
CA ILE A 1093 10.10 -10.60 -20.71
C ILE A 1093 9.67 -12.00 -20.27
N GLN A 1094 9.72 -12.94 -21.20
CA GLN A 1094 9.26 -14.31 -20.98
C GLN A 1094 10.38 -15.13 -20.34
N VAL A 1095 10.16 -15.58 -19.11
CA VAL A 1095 11.10 -16.46 -18.39
C VAL A 1095 10.72 -17.91 -18.70
N PRO A 1096 11.65 -18.75 -19.19
CA PRO A 1096 11.37 -20.16 -19.48
C PRO A 1096 11.25 -20.96 -18.17
N GLY A 1097 10.36 -21.94 -18.13
CA GLY A 1097 10.24 -22.88 -17.02
C GLY A 1097 10.85 -24.24 -17.34
N THR A 1098 10.69 -25.20 -16.45
CA THR A 1098 11.27 -26.54 -16.59
C THR A 1098 10.27 -27.55 -17.13
N ALA A 1099 10.74 -28.57 -17.85
CA ALA A 1099 9.88 -29.65 -18.34
C ALA A 1099 9.31 -30.46 -17.16
N ALA A 1100 10.08 -30.58 -16.07
CA ALA A 1100 9.68 -31.28 -14.85
C ALA A 1100 8.45 -30.68 -14.14
N LEU A 1101 8.07 -29.44 -14.45
CA LEU A 1101 6.92 -28.73 -13.88
C LEU A 1101 6.01 -28.12 -14.97
N ASP A 1102 5.77 -28.85 -16.06
CA ASP A 1102 4.88 -28.44 -17.16
C ASP A 1102 5.20 -27.04 -17.73
N GLY A 1103 6.49 -26.72 -17.82
CA GLY A 1103 6.97 -25.43 -18.32
C GLY A 1103 6.88 -24.28 -17.32
N THR A 1104 6.67 -24.56 -16.04
CA THR A 1104 6.71 -23.57 -14.95
C THR A 1104 7.96 -23.68 -14.10
N ILE A 1105 8.20 -22.68 -13.25
CA ILE A 1105 9.30 -22.64 -12.28
C ILE A 1105 8.73 -22.85 -10.89
N SER A 1106 9.44 -23.63 -10.05
CA SER A 1106 9.09 -23.77 -8.64
C SER A 1106 9.09 -22.41 -7.92
N GLU A 1107 8.06 -22.13 -7.14
CA GLU A 1107 7.99 -20.92 -6.30
C GLU A 1107 9.19 -20.81 -5.34
N LEU A 1108 9.75 -21.93 -4.89
CA LEU A 1108 10.94 -21.96 -4.04
C LEU A 1108 12.21 -21.50 -4.78
N LEU A 1109 12.26 -21.60 -6.11
CA LEU A 1109 13.41 -21.22 -6.92
C LEU A 1109 13.23 -19.85 -7.60
N LEU A 1110 12.02 -19.30 -7.62
CA LEU A 1110 11.73 -17.99 -8.23
C LEU A 1110 12.59 -16.84 -7.70
N PRO A 1111 12.91 -16.73 -6.39
CA PRO A 1111 13.82 -15.68 -5.93
C PRO A 1111 15.19 -15.71 -6.60
N VAL A 1112 15.78 -16.89 -6.76
CA VAL A 1112 17.07 -17.08 -7.45
C VAL A 1112 16.94 -16.75 -8.93
N VAL A 1113 15.87 -17.20 -9.59
CA VAL A 1113 15.62 -16.85 -11.00
C VAL A 1113 15.43 -15.35 -11.20
N SER A 1114 14.73 -14.68 -10.28
CA SER A 1114 14.56 -13.23 -10.32
C SER A 1114 15.91 -12.51 -10.18
N HIS A 1115 16.81 -13.02 -9.35
CA HIS A 1115 18.18 -12.50 -9.23
C HIS A 1115 19.00 -12.68 -10.51
N VAL A 1116 18.92 -13.86 -11.14
CA VAL A 1116 19.54 -14.14 -12.44
C VAL A 1116 19.06 -13.15 -13.50
N VAL A 1117 17.74 -12.95 -13.61
CA VAL A 1117 17.14 -12.01 -14.57
C VAL A 1117 17.56 -10.57 -14.27
N ALA A 1118 17.63 -10.18 -12.99
CA ALA A 1118 18.07 -8.86 -12.58
C ALA A 1118 19.53 -8.58 -12.96
N MET A 1119 20.43 -9.55 -12.74
CA MET A 1119 21.85 -9.43 -13.09
C MET A 1119 22.03 -9.30 -14.60
N ALA A 1120 21.36 -10.15 -15.40
CA ALA A 1120 21.41 -10.05 -16.85
C ALA A 1120 20.83 -8.71 -17.36
N ALA A 1121 19.73 -8.25 -16.78
CA ALA A 1121 19.13 -6.96 -17.13
C ALA A 1121 20.04 -5.76 -16.76
N ALA A 1122 20.69 -5.80 -15.60
CA ALA A 1122 21.61 -4.75 -15.18
C ALA A 1122 22.85 -4.68 -16.10
N ASP A 1123 23.39 -5.83 -16.50
CA ASP A 1123 24.53 -5.94 -17.42
C ASP A 1123 24.20 -5.40 -18.83
N LEU A 1124 23.07 -5.82 -19.39
CA LEU A 1124 22.59 -5.32 -20.68
C LEU A 1124 22.29 -3.82 -20.67
N SER A 1125 21.88 -3.27 -19.52
CA SER A 1125 21.71 -1.83 -19.36
C SER A 1125 23.04 -1.07 -19.39
N HIS A 1126 24.17 -1.72 -19.07
CA HIS A 1126 25.50 -1.13 -19.15
C HIS A 1126 26.03 -1.14 -20.59
N GLN A 1127 25.91 -2.27 -21.28
CA GLN A 1127 26.45 -2.45 -22.64
C GLN A 1127 25.82 -1.51 -23.68
N ALA A 1128 24.59 -1.06 -23.50
CA ALA A 1128 23.93 -0.16 -24.43
C ALA A 1128 24.55 1.26 -24.51
N ASP A 1129 25.51 1.59 -23.63
CA ASP A 1129 26.24 2.86 -23.61
C ASP A 1129 27.60 2.81 -24.37
N ASP A 1130 28.19 1.63 -24.56
CA ASP A 1130 29.44 1.42 -25.36
C ASP A 1130 29.14 1.26 -26.86
#